data_AF-A0A9D7SVV9-F1
#
_entry.id   AF-A0A9D7SVV9-F1
#
_cell.length_a   1.000
_cell.length_b   1.000
_cell.length_c   1.000
_cell.angle_alpha   90.00
_cell.angle_beta   90.00
_cell.angle_gamma   90.00
#
_symmetry.space_group_name_H-M   'P 1'
#
loop_
_entity.id
_entity.type
_entity.pdbx_description
1 polymer ?
#
loop_
_entity_poly.entity_id
_entity_poly.type
_entity_poly.pdbx_seq_one_letter_code
_entity_poly.pdbx_strand_id
1 'polypeptide(L)'
;MMEIRTRAPGYLLKGREETLITRVGTRKRVNAGLKKIMIVKPLTRYLLQGLFLIVPFFMKAQSETAIKRNWADSINQLLYTDPNIDSKTKLSLADSAAQIFNKQRDTCNQIFSRILEARYLDRIGKPDSALVQLYWASKFYRQRCDSLTLMFLFSNLINVYLSLGEFNRVDSVGRIALSSWNPSWKKKDSRFSILNNLAIAQASTGDVNKATSTFHQAYDEAVLDNFAKYEQKALINLGSIKGMTKDLDSAYFFFSKAANIALKNVDKYEYMTLLTNLANLDKERGRYKEAIVTLDSTYAMADRLKNVEILANVQNARADLYAKMKDFEKAYDFLRKYIKTHEQFLNEERVKAVTEMMEKYESEKKARQIQQLQLDKLDASLKTERITNTRNHYLYLGLVVFLIAVGSLGRLRYVHRSRSAIQREKDISEGLLLNILPSAVAEELKLKGHAEAKHYDLATILFSDFKSFTTISERLSAKDLVEEINFCFKAFDGIMTRYGIEKIKTIGDSYMAAGAIPDMNTASPLDVVMAAIEMQQVITNRKKERDEQQQPAFEMRVGIHSGPVVAGIVGVKKFQYDIWGDTVNTASRMESSSEVGQVNISDATYQLIKDNPQLVFTYRGKVQAKGKGEMPMYFVTLAA
;
A
#
# COMPACT_ATOMS: atom_id res chain seq x y z
N MET A 1 -27.51 -46.83 52.61
CA MET A 1 -26.15 -46.62 53.15
C MET A 1 -25.32 -46.07 52.00
N MET A 2 -25.01 -44.76 52.02
CA MET A 2 -23.69 -44.22 52.41
C MET A 2 -22.58 -44.75 51.47
N GLU A 3 -21.98 -43.92 50.60
CA GLU A 3 -21.01 -42.85 50.91
C GLU A 3 -19.94 -43.32 51.93
N ILE A 4 -18.64 -43.04 51.83
CA ILE A 4 -17.92 -41.82 51.46
C ILE A 4 -16.52 -42.24 50.96
N ARG A 5 -15.87 -41.50 50.03
CA ARG A 5 -14.41 -41.28 50.13
C ARG A 5 -13.95 -40.01 49.42
N THR A 6 -13.27 -39.15 50.18
CA THR A 6 -12.89 -37.78 49.80
C THR A 6 -11.37 -37.62 49.66
N ARG A 7 -10.99 -36.73 48.73
CA ARG A 7 -9.78 -35.86 48.72
C ARG A 7 -8.38 -36.49 48.59
N ALA A 8 -7.58 -35.82 47.75
CA ALA A 8 -6.11 -35.90 47.68
C ALA A 8 -5.46 -35.12 48.84
N PRO A 9 -4.13 -35.21 49.03
CA PRO A 9 -3.21 -34.31 48.29
C PRO A 9 -1.93 -35.01 47.77
N GLY A 10 -1.14 -34.30 46.94
CA GLY A 10 0.09 -34.81 46.34
C GLY A 10 1.38 -34.43 47.09
N TYR A 11 2.53 -34.86 46.55
CA TYR A 11 3.87 -34.41 46.97
C TYR A 11 4.83 -34.26 45.79
N LEU A 12 5.69 -33.25 45.87
CA LEU A 12 6.87 -32.99 45.03
C LEU A 12 8.13 -33.62 45.65
N LEU A 13 9.20 -33.69 44.83
CA LEU A 13 10.67 -33.66 45.09
C LEU A 13 11.39 -34.82 44.37
N LYS A 14 12.44 -34.70 43.53
CA LYS A 14 13.56 -33.75 43.24
C LYS A 14 14.92 -34.22 43.81
N GLY A 15 15.91 -34.33 42.91
CA GLY A 15 17.30 -34.80 43.09
C GLY A 15 17.85 -35.16 41.69
N ARG A 16 18.75 -34.45 40.98
CA ARG A 16 19.97 -33.67 41.34
C ARG A 16 21.05 -34.55 41.97
N GLU A 17 22.35 -34.47 41.63
CA GLU A 17 23.18 -33.67 40.68
C GLU A 17 24.51 -34.50 40.51
N GLU A 18 25.31 -34.49 39.43
CA GLU A 18 26.59 -33.73 39.29
C GLU A 18 27.51 -34.33 38.17
N THR A 19 28.06 -33.46 37.28
CA THR A 19 29.48 -33.26 36.80
C THR A 19 30.49 -34.41 36.48
N LEU A 20 31.64 -34.29 35.76
CA LEU A 20 32.45 -33.17 35.21
C LEU A 20 33.37 -33.61 34.00
N ILE A 21 33.54 -32.77 32.96
CA ILE A 21 34.72 -32.47 32.06
C ILE A 21 35.77 -33.55 31.61
N THR A 22 36.05 -33.63 30.28
CA THR A 22 37.41 -33.43 29.65
C THR A 22 37.38 -33.32 28.10
N ARG A 23 38.48 -32.85 27.47
CA ARG A 23 38.58 -32.36 26.05
C ARG A 23 39.98 -32.62 25.44
N VAL A 24 40.15 -32.45 24.11
CA VAL A 24 41.41 -32.57 23.29
C VAL A 24 41.82 -34.05 23.03
N GLY A 25 42.36 -34.56 21.90
CA GLY A 25 42.76 -34.12 20.54
C GLY A 25 43.27 -35.37 19.76
N THR A 26 43.92 -35.39 18.57
CA THR A 26 44.30 -34.38 17.55
C THR A 26 44.57 -35.08 16.17
N ARG A 27 45.19 -34.41 15.18
CA ARG A 27 45.44 -34.87 13.78
C ARG A 27 46.73 -35.70 13.55
N LYS A 28 46.81 -36.42 12.41
CA LYS A 28 48.03 -36.52 11.56
C LYS A 28 47.72 -36.47 10.04
N ARG A 29 48.73 -36.12 9.22
CA ARG A 29 48.71 -35.86 7.74
C ARG A 29 49.45 -36.96 6.95
N VAL A 30 49.36 -36.92 5.60
CA VAL A 30 50.43 -37.04 4.56
C VAL A 30 49.71 -37.21 3.18
N ASN A 31 50.19 -36.83 1.97
CA ASN A 31 51.44 -36.22 1.48
C ASN A 31 51.16 -34.92 0.63
N ALA A 32 52.04 -34.48 -0.28
CA ALA A 32 51.84 -33.33 -1.19
C ALA A 32 52.62 -33.39 -2.53
N GLY A 33 52.09 -32.75 -3.60
CA GLY A 33 52.79 -32.40 -4.86
C GLY A 33 51.99 -31.36 -5.69
N LEU A 34 52.42 -30.10 -5.88
CA LEU A 34 53.54 -29.53 -6.69
C LEU A 34 53.26 -29.61 -8.22
N LYS A 35 53.34 -28.58 -9.09
CA LYS A 35 53.81 -27.15 -9.10
C LYS A 35 52.94 -26.34 -10.14
N LYS A 36 52.62 -25.04 -9.98
CA LYS A 36 53.36 -23.82 -10.48
C LYS A 36 53.62 -23.86 -12.03
N ILE A 37 53.18 -22.95 -12.93
CA ILE A 37 53.27 -21.46 -13.00
C ILE A 37 52.25 -20.88 -14.05
N MET A 38 51.53 -19.78 -13.70
CA MET A 38 51.40 -18.46 -14.39
C MET A 38 51.43 -18.39 -15.96
N ILE A 39 50.49 -17.77 -16.70
CA ILE A 39 50.34 -16.29 -16.94
C ILE A 39 49.05 -15.96 -17.78
N VAL A 40 48.43 -14.78 -17.53
CA VAL A 40 47.43 -14.00 -18.33
C VAL A 40 45.96 -14.51 -18.50
N LYS A 41 45.05 -13.50 -18.52
CA LYS A 41 43.56 -13.46 -18.48
C LYS A 41 43.03 -12.81 -19.79
N PRO A 42 41.71 -12.58 -20.01
CA PRO A 42 40.49 -13.34 -19.65
C PRO A 42 39.42 -13.37 -20.78
N LEU A 43 38.75 -14.50 -21.09
CA LEU A 43 37.46 -14.43 -21.82
C LEU A 43 36.48 -15.62 -21.68
N THR A 44 36.65 -16.53 -20.71
CA THR A 44 35.83 -17.77 -20.62
C THR A 44 35.40 -18.14 -19.20
N ARG A 45 34.96 -17.16 -18.38
CA ARG A 45 34.46 -17.43 -17.01
C ARG A 45 33.03 -17.03 -16.67
N TYR A 46 32.27 -16.44 -17.60
CA TYR A 46 30.84 -16.14 -17.39
C TYR A 46 29.86 -17.16 -18.00
N LEU A 47 30.32 -18.09 -18.83
CA LEU A 47 29.44 -19.09 -19.50
C LEU A 47 29.26 -20.42 -18.75
N LEU A 48 30.03 -20.68 -17.67
CA LEU A 48 30.03 -21.98 -16.98
C LEU A 48 29.50 -21.97 -15.54
N GLN A 49 29.09 -20.80 -14.99
CA GLN A 49 28.37 -20.73 -13.71
C GLN A 49 26.85 -20.59 -13.86
N GLY A 50 26.34 -20.37 -15.08
CA GLY A 50 24.89 -20.34 -15.35
C GLY A 50 24.23 -21.72 -15.44
N LEU A 51 24.95 -22.77 -15.87
CA LEU A 51 24.33 -24.07 -16.18
C LEU A 51 24.07 -24.96 -14.95
N PHE A 52 24.78 -24.79 -13.84
CA PHE A 52 24.67 -25.70 -12.68
C PHE A 52 23.53 -25.36 -11.69
N LEU A 53 22.80 -24.27 -11.91
CA LEU A 53 21.60 -23.92 -11.12
C LEU A 53 20.27 -24.21 -11.85
N ILE A 54 20.31 -24.49 -13.15
CA ILE A 54 19.11 -24.67 -13.98
C ILE A 54 18.65 -26.13 -14.03
N VAL A 55 19.57 -27.10 -14.00
CA VAL A 55 19.24 -28.54 -14.07
C VAL A 55 18.38 -29.05 -12.90
N PRO A 56 18.66 -28.70 -11.62
CA PRO A 56 17.80 -29.12 -10.51
C PRO A 56 16.41 -28.47 -10.55
N PHE A 57 16.31 -27.25 -11.09
CA PHE A 57 15.05 -26.51 -11.19
C PHE A 57 14.16 -27.09 -12.31
N PHE A 58 14.72 -27.44 -13.46
CA PHE A 58 13.99 -28.13 -14.53
C PHE A 58 13.54 -29.54 -14.12
N MET A 59 14.42 -30.34 -13.49
CA MET A 59 14.03 -31.68 -13.04
C MET A 59 12.97 -31.64 -11.92
N LYS A 60 13.01 -30.65 -11.01
CA LYS A 60 11.98 -30.50 -9.97
C LYS A 60 10.66 -29.96 -10.53
N ALA A 61 10.69 -29.09 -11.53
CA ALA A 61 9.49 -28.67 -12.25
C ALA A 61 8.87 -29.81 -13.08
N GLN A 62 9.68 -30.66 -13.71
CA GLN A 62 9.21 -31.87 -14.40
C GLN A 62 8.66 -32.93 -13.43
N SER A 63 9.30 -33.15 -12.28
CA SER A 63 8.79 -34.12 -11.31
C SER A 63 7.51 -33.64 -10.62
N GLU A 64 7.39 -32.36 -10.26
CA GLU A 64 6.13 -31.82 -9.73
C GLU A 64 5.00 -31.85 -10.76
N THR A 65 5.26 -31.55 -12.03
CA THR A 65 4.22 -31.63 -13.08
C THR A 65 3.84 -33.07 -13.42
N ALA A 66 4.77 -34.02 -13.39
CA ALA A 66 4.47 -35.45 -13.54
C ALA A 66 3.65 -36.00 -12.36
N ILE A 67 4.02 -35.66 -11.12
CA ILE A 67 3.29 -36.07 -9.91
C ILE A 67 1.89 -35.43 -9.85
N LYS A 68 1.75 -34.15 -10.23
CA LYS A 68 0.46 -33.46 -10.30
C LYS A 68 -0.48 -34.08 -11.35
N ARG A 69 0.02 -34.46 -12.53
CA ARG A 69 -0.76 -35.21 -13.53
C ARG A 69 -1.21 -36.58 -12.99
N ASN A 70 -0.28 -37.37 -12.45
CA ASN A 70 -0.60 -38.72 -11.97
C ASN A 70 -1.71 -38.74 -10.90
N TRP A 71 -1.73 -37.78 -9.96
CA TRP A 71 -2.81 -37.71 -8.95
C TRP A 71 -4.14 -37.21 -9.52
N ALA A 72 -4.09 -36.23 -10.45
CA ALA A 72 -5.27 -35.72 -11.15
C ALA A 72 -5.96 -36.81 -11.97
N ASP A 73 -5.17 -37.53 -12.76
CA ASP A 73 -5.63 -38.68 -13.54
C ASP A 73 -6.14 -39.79 -12.61
N SER A 74 -5.48 -40.05 -11.47
CA SER A 74 -5.93 -41.04 -10.48
C SER A 74 -7.31 -40.73 -9.89
N ILE A 75 -7.61 -39.48 -9.53
CA ILE A 75 -8.93 -39.09 -9.01
C ILE A 75 -9.99 -39.17 -10.10
N ASN A 76 -9.72 -38.59 -11.28
CA ASN A 76 -10.66 -38.62 -12.40
C ASN A 76 -10.94 -40.05 -12.85
N GLN A 77 -9.93 -40.93 -12.83
CA GLN A 77 -10.07 -42.36 -13.09
C GLN A 77 -10.84 -43.08 -11.97
N LEU A 78 -10.55 -42.86 -10.68
CA LEU A 78 -11.29 -43.44 -9.56
C LEU A 78 -12.79 -43.13 -9.65
N LEU A 79 -13.15 -41.86 -9.87
CA LEU A 79 -14.54 -41.44 -10.06
C LEU A 79 -15.20 -42.16 -11.24
N TYR A 80 -14.47 -42.30 -12.34
CA TYR A 80 -14.94 -42.96 -13.54
C TYR A 80 -15.13 -44.47 -13.37
N THR A 81 -14.17 -45.16 -12.74
CA THR A 81 -14.06 -46.63 -12.78
C THR A 81 -14.55 -47.37 -11.54
N ASP A 82 -14.49 -46.78 -10.34
CA ASP A 82 -14.83 -47.52 -9.10
C ASP A 82 -16.35 -47.70 -8.96
N PRO A 83 -16.91 -48.92 -9.05
CA PRO A 83 -18.35 -49.14 -8.95
C PRO A 83 -18.88 -49.00 -7.51
N ASN A 84 -18.03 -49.02 -6.49
CA ASN A 84 -18.44 -49.07 -5.08
C ASN A 84 -18.80 -47.70 -4.49
N ILE A 85 -18.42 -46.61 -5.16
CA ILE A 85 -18.72 -45.25 -4.72
C ILE A 85 -20.05 -44.80 -5.35
N ASP A 86 -21.01 -44.39 -4.53
CA ASP A 86 -22.33 -43.94 -4.97
C ASP A 86 -22.29 -42.59 -5.73
N SER A 87 -23.37 -42.27 -6.46
CA SER A 87 -23.44 -41.05 -7.27
C SER A 87 -23.37 -39.75 -6.45
N LYS A 88 -23.89 -39.69 -5.21
CA LYS A 88 -23.82 -38.49 -4.35
C LYS A 88 -22.37 -38.27 -3.86
N THR A 89 -21.68 -39.33 -3.46
CA THR A 89 -20.26 -39.25 -3.05
C THR A 89 -19.36 -38.89 -4.23
N LYS A 90 -19.58 -39.51 -5.42
CA LYS A 90 -18.84 -39.15 -6.64
C LYS A 90 -19.07 -37.70 -7.07
N LEU A 91 -20.29 -37.18 -6.91
CA LEU A 91 -20.60 -35.77 -7.16
C LEU A 91 -19.78 -34.83 -6.27
N SER A 92 -19.76 -35.08 -4.96
CA SER A 92 -19.00 -34.28 -3.97
C SER A 92 -17.49 -34.27 -4.25
N LEU A 93 -16.94 -35.43 -4.64
CA LEU A 93 -15.55 -35.56 -5.03
C LEU A 93 -15.23 -34.86 -6.36
N ALA A 94 -16.15 -34.87 -7.33
CA ALA A 94 -15.99 -34.17 -8.61
C ALA A 94 -15.96 -32.65 -8.46
N ASP A 95 -16.85 -32.05 -7.64
CA ASP A 95 -16.78 -30.61 -7.33
C ASP A 95 -15.50 -30.27 -6.57
N SER A 96 -15.12 -31.09 -5.57
CA SER A 96 -13.86 -30.92 -4.83
C SER A 96 -12.64 -30.91 -5.77
N ALA A 97 -12.58 -31.83 -6.74
CA ALA A 97 -11.55 -31.88 -7.76
C ALA A 97 -11.56 -30.63 -8.65
N ALA A 98 -12.74 -30.20 -9.13
CA ALA A 98 -12.89 -28.99 -9.94
C ALA A 98 -12.41 -27.72 -9.20
N GLN A 99 -12.68 -27.60 -7.89
CA GLN A 99 -12.18 -26.50 -7.06
C GLN A 99 -10.64 -26.53 -6.91
N ILE A 100 -10.05 -27.72 -6.80
CA ILE A 100 -8.59 -27.89 -6.71
C ILE A 100 -7.91 -27.50 -8.04
N PHE A 101 -8.42 -27.98 -9.17
CA PHE A 101 -7.88 -27.62 -10.49
C PHE A 101 -8.02 -26.12 -10.81
N ASN A 102 -9.11 -25.49 -10.38
CA ASN A 102 -9.28 -24.04 -10.46
C ASN A 102 -8.14 -23.28 -9.74
N LYS A 103 -7.82 -23.68 -8.51
CA LYS A 103 -6.71 -23.09 -7.72
C LYS A 103 -5.34 -23.33 -8.37
N GLN A 104 -5.16 -24.49 -9.02
CA GLN A 104 -3.94 -24.83 -9.75
C GLN A 104 -3.85 -24.20 -11.16
N ARG A 105 -4.91 -23.53 -11.62
CA ARG A 105 -5.07 -23.00 -12.99
C ARG A 105 -5.00 -24.07 -14.09
N ASP A 106 -5.35 -25.32 -13.77
CA ASP A 106 -5.45 -26.40 -14.74
C ASP A 106 -6.87 -26.45 -15.34
N THR A 107 -7.09 -25.63 -16.36
CA THR A 107 -8.41 -25.47 -16.99
C THR A 107 -8.92 -26.77 -17.63
N CYS A 108 -8.04 -27.60 -18.20
CA CYS A 108 -8.49 -28.82 -18.89
C CYS A 108 -8.96 -29.90 -17.89
N ASN A 109 -8.23 -30.10 -16.78
CA ASN A 109 -8.69 -31.01 -15.73
C ASN A 109 -9.92 -30.46 -14.98
N GLN A 110 -10.00 -29.14 -14.77
CA GLN A 110 -11.21 -28.50 -14.23
C GLN A 110 -12.45 -28.77 -15.11
N ILE A 111 -12.32 -28.65 -16.43
CA ILE A 111 -13.37 -28.98 -17.39
C ILE A 111 -13.78 -30.45 -17.27
N PHE A 112 -12.82 -31.37 -17.22
CA PHE A 112 -13.13 -32.80 -17.10
C PHE A 112 -13.88 -33.11 -15.79
N SER A 113 -13.45 -32.54 -14.66
CA SER A 113 -14.15 -32.72 -13.37
C SER A 113 -15.56 -32.10 -13.37
N ARG A 114 -15.79 -30.96 -14.05
CA ARG A 114 -17.16 -30.41 -14.25
C ARG A 114 -18.04 -31.28 -15.14
N ILE A 115 -17.48 -31.96 -16.14
CA ILE A 115 -18.24 -32.94 -16.96
C ILE A 115 -18.59 -34.18 -16.13
N LEU A 116 -17.69 -34.64 -15.25
CA LEU A 116 -17.99 -35.70 -14.29
C LEU A 116 -19.09 -35.27 -13.30
N GLU A 117 -19.00 -34.07 -12.74
CA GLU A 117 -20.03 -33.51 -11.86
C GLU A 117 -21.41 -33.51 -12.53
N ALA A 118 -21.48 -33.02 -13.78
CA ALA A 118 -22.70 -33.06 -14.58
C ALA A 118 -23.28 -34.47 -14.75
N ARG A 119 -22.43 -35.46 -15.06
CA ARG A 119 -22.83 -36.87 -15.18
C ARG A 119 -23.46 -37.39 -13.89
N TYR A 120 -22.95 -37.01 -12.71
CA TYR A 120 -23.53 -37.47 -11.44
C TYR A 120 -24.78 -36.68 -11.06
N LEU A 121 -24.87 -35.38 -11.40
CA LEU A 121 -26.10 -34.57 -11.28
C LEU A 121 -27.26 -35.16 -12.10
N ASP A 122 -27.01 -35.53 -13.35
CA ASP A 122 -27.98 -36.18 -14.24
C ASP A 122 -28.48 -37.51 -13.62
N ARG A 123 -27.55 -38.36 -13.15
CA ARG A 123 -27.86 -39.64 -12.49
C ARG A 123 -28.64 -39.54 -11.18
N ILE A 124 -28.65 -38.39 -10.51
CA ILE A 124 -29.47 -38.14 -9.29
C ILE A 124 -30.72 -37.31 -9.59
N GLY A 125 -31.14 -37.24 -10.86
CA GLY A 125 -32.36 -36.55 -11.27
C GLY A 125 -32.26 -35.02 -11.20
N LYS A 126 -31.08 -34.45 -11.48
CA LYS A 126 -30.84 -32.99 -11.57
C LYS A 126 -30.30 -32.57 -12.95
N PRO A 127 -31.00 -32.88 -14.07
CA PRO A 127 -30.50 -32.62 -15.42
C PRO A 127 -30.28 -31.12 -15.72
N ASP A 128 -31.09 -30.20 -15.19
CA ASP A 128 -30.88 -28.76 -15.35
C ASP A 128 -29.54 -28.30 -14.75
N SER A 129 -29.21 -28.81 -13.56
CA SER A 129 -27.93 -28.52 -12.89
C SER A 129 -26.76 -29.14 -13.67
N ALA A 130 -26.95 -30.34 -14.22
CA ALA A 130 -25.97 -30.97 -15.11
C ALA A 130 -25.71 -30.13 -16.37
N LEU A 131 -26.77 -29.59 -16.98
CA LEU A 131 -26.68 -28.75 -18.17
C LEU A 131 -25.89 -27.45 -17.90
N VAL A 132 -26.05 -26.83 -16.73
CA VAL A 132 -25.25 -25.66 -16.32
C VAL A 132 -23.75 -25.98 -16.31
N GLN A 133 -23.35 -27.11 -15.71
CA GLN A 133 -21.94 -27.51 -15.65
C GLN A 133 -21.37 -27.86 -17.04
N LEU A 134 -22.16 -28.51 -17.91
CA LEU A 134 -21.75 -28.81 -19.29
C LEU A 134 -21.67 -27.56 -20.15
N TYR A 135 -22.58 -26.59 -19.96
CA TYR A 135 -22.50 -25.31 -20.66
C TYR A 135 -21.24 -24.53 -20.24
N TRP A 136 -20.92 -24.51 -18.95
CA TRP A 136 -19.65 -23.96 -18.46
C TRP A 136 -18.45 -24.66 -19.10
N ALA A 137 -18.43 -26.00 -19.08
CA ALA A 137 -17.36 -26.80 -19.69
C ALA A 137 -17.18 -26.50 -21.19
N SER A 138 -18.29 -26.35 -21.93
CA SER A 138 -18.26 -25.99 -23.35
C SER A 138 -17.70 -24.59 -23.62
N LYS A 139 -18.10 -23.60 -22.80
CA LYS A 139 -17.66 -22.20 -22.94
C LYS A 139 -16.17 -22.01 -22.67
N PHE A 140 -15.61 -22.80 -21.75
CA PHE A 140 -14.19 -22.69 -21.36
C PHE A 140 -13.28 -23.70 -22.07
N TYR A 141 -13.82 -24.65 -22.85
CA TYR A 141 -13.03 -25.58 -23.65
C TYR A 141 -12.09 -24.85 -24.63
N ARG A 142 -10.85 -25.34 -24.71
CA ARG A 142 -9.80 -24.83 -25.61
C ARG A 142 -9.24 -25.99 -26.43
N GLN A 143 -8.88 -25.73 -27.68
CA GLN A 143 -8.27 -26.72 -28.60
C GLN A 143 -6.98 -27.39 -28.08
N ARG A 144 -6.35 -26.88 -27.02
CA ARG A 144 -5.19 -27.50 -26.36
C ARG A 144 -5.56 -28.57 -25.31
N CYS A 145 -6.83 -28.69 -24.94
CA CYS A 145 -7.31 -29.77 -24.08
C CYS A 145 -7.48 -31.07 -24.90
N ASP A 146 -7.40 -32.23 -24.24
CA ASP A 146 -7.57 -33.53 -24.90
C ASP A 146 -8.88 -33.59 -25.70
N SER A 147 -8.80 -34.03 -26.96
CA SER A 147 -9.96 -34.21 -27.83
C SER A 147 -10.91 -35.29 -27.32
N LEU A 148 -10.44 -36.27 -26.53
CA LEU A 148 -11.31 -37.21 -25.83
C LEU A 148 -12.17 -36.52 -24.76
N THR A 149 -11.68 -35.43 -24.14
CA THR A 149 -12.49 -34.61 -23.22
C THR A 149 -13.61 -33.88 -23.95
N LEU A 150 -13.39 -33.45 -25.21
CA LEU A 150 -14.46 -32.89 -26.05
C LEU A 150 -15.53 -33.92 -26.40
N MET A 151 -15.14 -35.15 -26.74
CA MET A 151 -16.09 -36.24 -26.98
C MET A 151 -16.85 -36.63 -25.71
N PHE A 152 -16.18 -36.55 -24.56
CA PHE A 152 -16.82 -36.78 -23.27
C PHE A 152 -17.83 -35.69 -22.92
N LEU A 153 -17.51 -34.41 -23.20
CA LEU A 153 -18.46 -33.31 -23.10
C LEU A 153 -19.70 -33.54 -23.98
N PHE A 154 -19.52 -33.87 -25.26
CA PHE A 154 -20.64 -34.14 -26.17
C PHE A 154 -21.51 -35.33 -25.73
N SER A 155 -20.89 -36.44 -25.32
CA SER A 155 -21.63 -37.62 -24.81
C SER A 155 -22.51 -37.28 -23.60
N ASN A 156 -21.99 -36.50 -22.64
CA ASN A 156 -22.78 -36.13 -21.46
C ASN A 156 -23.81 -35.02 -21.76
N LEU A 157 -23.55 -34.10 -22.71
CA LEU A 157 -24.59 -33.18 -23.23
C LEU A 157 -25.76 -33.91 -23.87
N ILE A 158 -25.47 -34.96 -24.66
CA ILE A 158 -26.48 -35.81 -25.28
C ILE A 158 -27.28 -36.59 -24.23
N ASN A 159 -26.64 -37.13 -23.18
CA ASN A 159 -27.34 -37.76 -22.06
C ASN A 159 -28.33 -36.77 -21.40
N VAL A 160 -27.85 -35.59 -21.02
CA VAL A 160 -28.67 -34.59 -20.32
C VAL A 160 -29.82 -34.07 -21.21
N TYR A 161 -29.59 -33.86 -22.51
CA TYR A 161 -30.68 -33.49 -23.42
C TYR A 161 -31.70 -34.62 -23.63
N LEU A 162 -31.30 -35.90 -23.59
CA LEU A 162 -32.26 -37.01 -23.54
C LEU A 162 -33.07 -36.99 -22.24
N SER A 163 -32.42 -36.80 -21.08
CA SER A 163 -33.10 -36.67 -19.77
C SER A 163 -34.11 -35.52 -19.72
N LEU A 164 -33.89 -34.47 -20.50
CA LEU A 164 -34.78 -33.30 -20.65
C LEU A 164 -35.83 -33.45 -21.76
N GLY A 165 -35.82 -34.54 -22.55
CA GLY A 165 -36.70 -34.72 -23.72
C GLY A 165 -36.38 -33.82 -24.92
N GLU A 166 -35.20 -33.19 -24.95
CA GLU A 166 -34.75 -32.22 -25.96
C GLU A 166 -34.16 -32.93 -27.20
N PHE A 167 -34.93 -33.83 -27.82
CA PHE A 167 -34.47 -34.75 -28.89
C PHE A 167 -33.84 -34.02 -30.11
N ASN A 168 -34.36 -32.85 -30.48
CA ASN A 168 -33.80 -32.03 -31.57
C ASN A 168 -32.38 -31.53 -31.26
N ARG A 169 -32.08 -31.24 -29.99
CA ARG A 169 -30.74 -30.85 -29.54
C ARG A 169 -29.81 -32.07 -29.49
N VAL A 170 -30.33 -33.23 -29.10
CA VAL A 170 -29.57 -34.51 -29.16
C VAL A 170 -29.11 -34.79 -30.59
N ASP A 171 -29.99 -34.69 -31.58
CA ASP A 171 -29.62 -34.91 -32.97
C ASP A 171 -28.60 -33.88 -33.47
N SER A 172 -28.81 -32.59 -33.17
CA SER A 172 -27.89 -31.51 -33.53
C SER A 172 -26.48 -31.71 -32.94
N VAL A 173 -26.38 -31.96 -31.63
CA VAL A 173 -25.10 -32.18 -30.94
C VAL A 173 -24.47 -33.50 -31.37
N GLY A 174 -25.27 -34.55 -31.61
CA GLY A 174 -24.81 -35.85 -32.09
C GLY A 174 -24.11 -35.77 -33.45
N ARG A 175 -24.70 -35.07 -34.42
CA ARG A 175 -24.07 -34.85 -35.74
C ARG A 175 -22.74 -34.09 -35.60
N ILE A 176 -22.70 -33.02 -34.80
CA ILE A 176 -21.48 -32.24 -34.56
C ILE A 176 -20.39 -33.11 -33.92
N ALA A 177 -20.74 -33.91 -32.91
CA ALA A 177 -19.80 -34.80 -32.22
C ALA A 177 -19.23 -35.88 -33.14
N LEU A 178 -20.07 -36.48 -34.00
CA LEU A 178 -19.64 -37.50 -34.97
C LEU A 178 -18.78 -36.92 -36.09
N SER A 179 -19.11 -35.71 -36.60
CA SER A 179 -18.26 -35.01 -37.58
C SER A 179 -16.91 -34.55 -37.00
N SER A 180 -16.84 -34.37 -35.69
CA SER A 180 -15.62 -34.02 -34.94
C SER A 180 -14.84 -35.24 -34.45
N TRP A 181 -15.27 -36.47 -34.78
CA TRP A 181 -14.64 -37.70 -34.30
C TRP A 181 -13.41 -38.08 -35.14
N ASN A 182 -12.28 -38.37 -34.49
CA ASN A 182 -11.11 -38.93 -35.17
C ASN A 182 -11.13 -40.48 -35.14
N PRO A 183 -11.18 -41.18 -36.29
CA PRO A 183 -11.15 -42.64 -36.35
C PRO A 183 -9.95 -43.29 -35.66
N SER A 184 -8.82 -42.58 -35.49
CA SER A 184 -7.60 -43.14 -34.87
C SER A 184 -7.65 -43.22 -33.34
N TRP A 185 -8.72 -42.76 -32.69
CA TRP A 185 -8.84 -42.80 -31.23
C TRP A 185 -9.16 -44.21 -30.71
N LYS A 186 -8.34 -44.70 -29.78
CA LYS A 186 -8.50 -46.04 -29.16
C LYS A 186 -9.65 -46.14 -28.17
N LYS A 187 -10.00 -45.06 -27.46
CA LYS A 187 -11.13 -45.02 -26.51
C LYS A 187 -12.40 -44.61 -27.25
N LYS A 188 -13.27 -45.59 -27.53
CA LYS A 188 -14.49 -45.40 -28.35
C LYS A 188 -15.79 -45.38 -27.55
N ASP A 189 -15.76 -45.55 -26.22
CA ASP A 189 -16.93 -45.51 -25.32
C ASP A 189 -17.88 -44.34 -25.58
N SER A 190 -17.33 -43.13 -25.70
CA SER A 190 -18.11 -41.92 -25.97
C SER A 190 -18.80 -41.99 -27.33
N ARG A 191 -18.16 -42.58 -28.37
CA ARG A 191 -18.75 -42.74 -29.71
C ARG A 191 -19.95 -43.68 -29.68
N PHE A 192 -19.83 -44.83 -29.01
CA PHE A 192 -20.95 -45.76 -28.84
C PHE A 192 -22.11 -45.10 -28.09
N SER A 193 -21.80 -44.36 -27.02
CA SER A 193 -22.82 -43.59 -26.29
C SER A 193 -23.48 -42.52 -27.16
N ILE A 194 -22.71 -41.82 -28.01
CA ILE A 194 -23.24 -40.80 -28.93
C ILE A 194 -24.14 -41.45 -29.98
N LEU A 195 -23.69 -42.48 -30.69
CA LEU A 195 -24.46 -43.18 -31.73
C LEU A 195 -25.76 -43.77 -31.18
N ASN A 196 -25.68 -44.50 -30.07
CA ASN A 196 -26.83 -45.12 -29.43
C ASN A 196 -27.90 -44.08 -29.04
N ASN A 197 -27.48 -42.98 -28.42
CA ASN A 197 -28.39 -41.95 -27.91
C ASN A 197 -28.94 -41.06 -29.02
N LEU A 198 -28.16 -40.82 -30.07
CA LEU A 198 -28.59 -40.19 -31.31
C LEU A 198 -29.71 -41.03 -31.98
N ALA A 199 -29.53 -42.35 -32.05
CA ALA A 199 -30.53 -43.26 -32.60
C ALA A 199 -31.81 -43.32 -31.74
N ILE A 200 -31.70 -43.26 -30.41
CA ILE A 200 -32.87 -43.09 -29.51
C ILE A 200 -33.62 -41.79 -29.86
N ALA A 201 -32.93 -40.65 -29.97
CA ALA A 201 -33.57 -39.37 -30.29
C ALA A 201 -34.23 -39.36 -31.69
N GLN A 202 -33.65 -40.04 -32.68
CA GLN A 202 -34.24 -40.24 -33.99
C GLN A 202 -35.52 -41.08 -33.92
N ALA A 203 -35.54 -42.15 -33.12
CA ALA A 203 -36.74 -42.95 -32.88
C ALA A 203 -37.83 -42.14 -32.17
N SER A 204 -37.48 -41.38 -31.13
CA SER A 204 -38.40 -40.49 -30.40
C SER A 204 -38.97 -39.35 -31.24
N THR A 205 -38.29 -38.95 -32.33
CA THR A 205 -38.77 -37.96 -33.30
C THR A 205 -39.52 -38.58 -34.49
N GLY A 206 -39.70 -39.91 -34.50
CA GLY A 206 -40.45 -40.65 -35.51
C GLY A 206 -39.63 -41.12 -36.73
N ASP A 207 -38.35 -40.79 -36.82
CA ASP A 207 -37.47 -41.22 -37.92
C ASP A 207 -36.90 -42.62 -37.66
N VAL A 208 -37.79 -43.62 -37.73
CA VAL A 208 -37.48 -45.02 -37.43
C VAL A 208 -36.43 -45.60 -38.37
N ASN A 209 -36.41 -45.18 -39.64
CA ASN A 209 -35.45 -45.68 -40.64
C ASN A 209 -34.02 -45.20 -40.31
N LYS A 210 -33.85 -43.90 -40.03
CA LYS A 210 -32.56 -43.32 -39.63
C LYS A 210 -32.10 -43.86 -38.27
N ALA A 211 -33.01 -44.04 -37.32
CA ALA A 211 -32.73 -44.68 -36.04
C ALA A 211 -32.21 -46.11 -36.23
N THR A 212 -32.89 -46.92 -37.04
CA THR A 212 -32.48 -48.29 -37.38
C THR A 212 -31.08 -48.32 -38.00
N SER A 213 -30.81 -47.45 -38.98
CA SER A 213 -29.48 -47.34 -39.60
C SER A 213 -28.40 -46.92 -38.60
N THR A 214 -28.68 -45.96 -37.71
CA THR A 214 -27.72 -45.49 -36.70
C THR A 214 -27.46 -46.54 -35.62
N PHE A 215 -28.47 -47.35 -35.24
CA PHE A 215 -28.26 -48.49 -34.34
C PHE A 215 -27.46 -49.62 -35.01
N HIS A 216 -27.67 -49.88 -36.30
CA HIS A 216 -26.81 -50.81 -37.05
C HIS A 216 -25.35 -50.33 -37.09
N GLN A 217 -25.11 -49.04 -37.34
CA GLN A 217 -23.76 -48.48 -37.24
C GLN A 217 -23.15 -48.66 -35.84
N ALA A 218 -23.91 -48.39 -34.78
CA ALA A 218 -23.46 -48.59 -33.40
C ALA A 218 -23.14 -50.07 -33.10
N TYR A 219 -23.92 -50.99 -33.67
CA TYR A 219 -23.72 -52.44 -33.58
C TYR A 219 -22.44 -52.88 -34.30
N ASP A 220 -22.30 -52.54 -35.58
CA ASP A 220 -21.17 -52.97 -36.42
C ASP A 220 -19.84 -52.46 -35.88
N GLU A 221 -19.78 -51.18 -35.46
CA GLU A 221 -18.60 -50.63 -34.80
C GLU A 221 -18.28 -51.35 -33.47
N ALA A 222 -19.29 -51.74 -32.68
CA ALA A 222 -19.07 -52.40 -31.40
C ALA A 222 -18.56 -53.85 -31.55
N VAL A 223 -18.99 -54.55 -32.61
CA VAL A 223 -18.46 -55.86 -32.99
C VAL A 223 -17.01 -55.75 -33.46
N LEU A 224 -16.72 -54.80 -34.36
CA LEU A 224 -15.37 -54.59 -34.90
C LEU A 224 -14.34 -54.29 -33.81
N ASP A 225 -14.74 -53.54 -32.77
CA ASP A 225 -13.89 -53.20 -31.63
C ASP A 225 -14.02 -54.17 -30.43
N ASN A 226 -14.78 -55.25 -30.56
CA ASN A 226 -15.00 -56.29 -29.54
C ASN A 226 -15.54 -55.77 -28.17
N PHE A 227 -16.45 -54.78 -28.21
CA PHE A 227 -17.08 -54.23 -27.00
C PHE A 227 -18.46 -54.87 -26.74
N ALA A 228 -18.48 -56.08 -26.17
CA ALA A 228 -19.70 -56.86 -25.90
C ALA A 228 -20.83 -56.06 -25.20
N LYS A 229 -20.51 -55.13 -24.29
CA LYS A 229 -21.49 -54.27 -23.60
C LYS A 229 -22.20 -53.29 -24.54
N TYR A 230 -21.49 -52.72 -25.52
CA TYR A 230 -22.10 -51.82 -26.50
C TYR A 230 -22.79 -52.60 -27.62
N GLU A 231 -22.24 -53.76 -28.01
CA GLU A 231 -22.90 -54.71 -28.91
C GLU A 231 -24.29 -55.10 -28.38
N GLN A 232 -24.36 -55.54 -27.12
CA GLN A 232 -25.60 -55.90 -26.44
C GLN A 232 -26.62 -54.74 -26.45
N LYS A 233 -26.20 -53.52 -26.08
CA LYS A 233 -27.10 -52.35 -26.07
C LYS A 233 -27.66 -52.03 -27.45
N ALA A 234 -26.84 -52.08 -28.49
CA ALA A 234 -27.31 -51.84 -29.86
C ALA A 234 -28.33 -52.91 -30.29
N LEU A 235 -28.09 -54.19 -29.96
CA LEU A 235 -29.02 -55.28 -30.24
C LEU A 235 -30.36 -55.14 -29.50
N ILE A 236 -30.35 -54.71 -28.24
CA ILE A 236 -31.59 -54.47 -27.47
C ILE A 236 -32.44 -53.38 -28.13
N ASN A 237 -31.81 -52.30 -28.57
CA ASN A 237 -32.51 -51.19 -29.22
C ASN A 237 -32.99 -51.54 -30.63
N LEU A 238 -32.20 -52.29 -31.42
CA LEU A 238 -32.64 -52.87 -32.69
C LEU A 238 -33.85 -53.79 -32.49
N GLY A 239 -33.79 -54.71 -31.50
CA GLY A 239 -34.90 -55.59 -31.15
C GLY A 239 -36.16 -54.84 -30.77
N SER A 240 -36.01 -53.77 -29.99
CA SER A 240 -37.12 -52.91 -29.55
C SER A 240 -37.78 -52.17 -30.72
N ILE A 241 -37.00 -51.53 -31.60
CA ILE A 241 -37.53 -50.87 -32.80
C ILE A 241 -38.23 -51.87 -33.73
N LYS A 242 -37.64 -53.04 -33.97
CA LYS A 242 -38.26 -54.07 -34.82
C LYS A 242 -39.57 -54.58 -34.23
N GLY A 243 -39.66 -54.70 -32.90
CA GLY A 243 -40.92 -54.98 -32.20
C GLY A 243 -41.97 -53.89 -32.44
N MET A 244 -41.59 -52.62 -32.32
CA MET A 244 -42.48 -51.48 -32.60
C MET A 244 -42.97 -51.44 -34.06
N THR A 245 -42.12 -51.81 -35.03
CA THR A 245 -42.51 -51.93 -36.45
C THR A 245 -43.19 -53.26 -36.80
N LYS A 246 -43.53 -54.10 -35.80
CA LYS A 246 -44.13 -55.44 -35.95
C LYS A 246 -43.31 -56.45 -36.77
N ASP A 247 -42.00 -56.23 -36.91
CA ASP A 247 -41.05 -57.15 -37.49
C ASP A 247 -40.58 -58.15 -36.41
N LEU A 248 -41.50 -59.06 -36.04
CA LEU A 248 -41.35 -59.95 -34.88
C LEU A 248 -40.18 -60.94 -35.03
N ASP A 249 -39.82 -61.30 -36.26
CA ASP A 249 -38.69 -62.18 -36.55
C ASP A 249 -37.35 -61.49 -36.31
N SER A 250 -37.16 -60.28 -36.85
CA SER A 250 -35.95 -59.50 -36.60
C SER A 250 -35.84 -59.11 -35.12
N ALA A 251 -36.97 -58.75 -34.49
CA ALA A 251 -37.01 -58.45 -33.06
C ALA A 251 -36.53 -59.63 -32.21
N TYR A 252 -37.05 -60.83 -32.49
CA TYR A 252 -36.67 -62.06 -31.79
C TYR A 252 -35.20 -62.42 -32.01
N PHE A 253 -34.69 -62.25 -33.25
CA PHE A 253 -33.27 -62.47 -33.58
C PHE A 253 -32.35 -61.55 -32.76
N PHE A 254 -32.63 -60.24 -32.74
CA PHE A 254 -31.78 -59.28 -32.03
C PHE A 254 -31.82 -59.48 -30.50
N PHE A 255 -32.99 -59.68 -29.91
CA PHE A 255 -33.08 -59.97 -28.47
C PHE A 255 -32.44 -61.32 -28.11
N SER A 256 -32.54 -62.35 -28.95
CA SER A 256 -31.86 -63.64 -28.73
C SER A 256 -30.34 -63.47 -28.72
N LYS A 257 -29.79 -62.63 -29.62
CA LYS A 257 -28.37 -62.34 -29.64
C LYS A 257 -27.93 -61.52 -28.41
N ALA A 258 -28.73 -60.53 -27.99
CA ALA A 258 -28.48 -59.77 -26.77
C ALA A 258 -28.52 -60.65 -25.51
N ALA A 259 -29.47 -61.59 -25.40
CA ALA A 259 -29.60 -62.51 -24.27
C ALA A 259 -28.39 -63.44 -24.15
N ASN A 260 -27.87 -63.93 -25.28
CA ASN A 260 -26.64 -64.73 -25.32
C ASN A 260 -25.41 -63.94 -24.83
N ILE A 261 -25.35 -62.63 -25.07
CA ILE A 261 -24.28 -61.77 -24.54
C ILE A 261 -24.48 -61.52 -23.03
N ALA A 262 -25.72 -61.25 -22.59
CA ALA A 262 -26.05 -61.09 -21.17
C ALA A 262 -25.62 -62.32 -20.34
N LEU A 263 -25.95 -63.51 -20.84
CA LEU A 263 -25.61 -64.80 -20.22
C LEU A 263 -24.09 -64.99 -20.10
N LYS A 264 -23.32 -64.69 -21.17
CA LYS A 264 -21.85 -64.77 -21.16
C LYS A 264 -21.21 -63.78 -20.20
N ASN A 265 -21.79 -62.58 -20.07
CA ASN A 265 -21.30 -61.53 -19.15
C ASN A 265 -21.77 -61.73 -17.70
N VAL A 266 -22.52 -62.80 -17.40
CA VAL A 266 -23.13 -63.09 -16.09
C VAL A 266 -24.09 -61.98 -15.62
N ASP A 267 -24.63 -61.19 -16.54
CA ASP A 267 -25.65 -60.17 -16.25
C ASP A 267 -27.03 -60.84 -16.13
N LYS A 268 -27.28 -61.40 -14.94
CA LYS A 268 -28.50 -62.16 -14.66
C LYS A 268 -29.76 -61.30 -14.77
N TYR A 269 -29.68 -60.01 -14.45
CA TYR A 269 -30.83 -59.11 -14.51
C TYR A 269 -31.22 -58.87 -15.97
N GLU A 270 -30.28 -58.37 -16.77
CA GLU A 270 -30.50 -58.07 -18.19
C GLU A 270 -30.92 -59.34 -18.96
N TYR A 271 -30.33 -60.50 -18.62
CA TYR A 271 -30.72 -61.78 -19.20
C TYR A 271 -32.20 -62.13 -18.93
N MET A 272 -32.70 -61.97 -17.69
CA MET A 272 -34.11 -62.23 -17.37
C MET A 272 -35.07 -61.25 -18.04
N THR A 273 -34.71 -59.97 -18.14
CA THR A 273 -35.48 -58.97 -18.89
C THR A 273 -35.60 -59.37 -20.36
N LEU A 274 -34.51 -59.81 -20.98
CA LEU A 274 -34.49 -60.22 -22.38
C LEU A 274 -35.26 -61.52 -22.63
N LEU A 275 -35.21 -62.49 -21.71
CA LEU A 275 -36.07 -63.68 -21.78
C LEU A 275 -37.57 -63.32 -21.67
N THR A 276 -37.92 -62.35 -20.85
CA THR A 276 -39.32 -61.86 -20.75
C THR A 276 -39.77 -61.21 -22.06
N ASN A 277 -38.89 -60.41 -22.70
CA ASN A 277 -39.16 -59.82 -24.02
C ASN A 277 -39.28 -60.89 -25.12
N LEU A 278 -38.44 -61.92 -25.11
CA LEU A 278 -38.50 -63.04 -26.05
C LEU A 278 -39.81 -63.83 -25.90
N ALA A 279 -40.24 -64.11 -24.67
CA ALA A 279 -41.52 -64.77 -24.42
C ALA A 279 -42.72 -63.93 -24.88
N ASN A 280 -42.67 -62.61 -24.73
CA ASN A 280 -43.69 -61.70 -25.26
C ASN A 280 -43.74 -61.70 -26.80
N LEU A 281 -42.60 -61.84 -27.46
CA LEU A 281 -42.55 -62.03 -28.92
C LEU A 281 -43.05 -63.43 -29.33
N ASP A 282 -42.72 -64.48 -28.60
CA ASP A 282 -43.25 -65.83 -28.83
C ASP A 282 -44.77 -65.87 -28.70
N LYS A 283 -45.34 -65.19 -27.71
CA LYS A 283 -46.78 -64.96 -27.57
C LYS A 283 -47.39 -64.32 -28.83
N GLU A 284 -46.81 -63.23 -29.33
CA GLU A 284 -47.32 -62.57 -30.55
C GLU A 284 -47.10 -63.39 -31.83
N ARG A 285 -46.14 -64.31 -31.83
CA ARG A 285 -45.88 -65.28 -32.90
C ARG A 285 -46.72 -66.56 -32.79
N GLY A 286 -47.58 -66.69 -31.77
CA GLY A 286 -48.38 -67.90 -31.49
C GLY A 286 -47.60 -69.10 -30.91
N ARG A 287 -46.32 -68.91 -30.56
CA ARG A 287 -45.45 -69.92 -29.92
C ARG A 287 -45.69 -69.99 -28.41
N TYR A 288 -46.92 -70.31 -28.03
CA TYR A 288 -47.37 -70.20 -26.65
C TYR A 288 -46.65 -71.17 -25.68
N LYS A 289 -46.23 -72.36 -26.14
CA LYS A 289 -45.55 -73.34 -25.28
C LYS A 289 -44.15 -72.86 -24.92
N GLU A 290 -43.44 -72.31 -25.90
CA GLU A 290 -42.11 -71.73 -25.80
C GLU A 290 -42.14 -70.49 -24.88
N ALA A 291 -43.16 -69.64 -25.03
CA ALA A 291 -43.39 -68.50 -24.15
C ALA A 291 -43.62 -68.94 -22.68
N ILE A 292 -44.46 -69.95 -22.42
CA ILE A 292 -44.70 -70.49 -21.06
C ILE A 292 -43.38 -70.99 -20.45
N VAL A 293 -42.65 -71.87 -21.14
CA VAL A 293 -41.37 -72.44 -20.64
C VAL A 293 -40.35 -71.34 -20.33
N THR A 294 -40.27 -70.32 -21.19
CA THR A 294 -39.35 -69.19 -21.01
C THR A 294 -39.73 -68.35 -19.78
N LEU A 295 -41.02 -68.01 -19.61
CA LEU A 295 -41.49 -67.26 -18.44
C LEU A 295 -41.36 -68.06 -17.13
N ASP A 296 -41.58 -69.37 -17.17
CA ASP A 296 -41.45 -70.24 -15.99
C ASP A 296 -40.00 -70.37 -15.51
N SER A 297 -39.06 -70.56 -16.44
CA SER A 297 -37.63 -70.50 -16.16
C SER A 297 -37.21 -69.14 -15.60
N THR A 298 -37.67 -68.05 -16.23
CA THR A 298 -37.35 -66.67 -15.82
C THR A 298 -37.90 -66.34 -14.43
N TYR A 299 -39.13 -66.75 -14.12
CA TYR A 299 -39.71 -66.62 -12.79
C TYR A 299 -38.88 -67.35 -11.73
N ALA A 300 -38.48 -68.60 -12.01
CA ALA A 300 -37.69 -69.41 -11.09
C ALA A 300 -36.26 -68.86 -10.87
N MET A 301 -35.72 -68.06 -11.80
CA MET A 301 -34.48 -67.31 -11.61
C MET A 301 -34.73 -66.04 -10.79
N ALA A 302 -35.78 -65.28 -11.10
CA ALA A 302 -36.13 -64.03 -10.42
C ALA A 302 -36.48 -64.25 -8.93
N ASP A 303 -37.21 -65.32 -8.61
CA ASP A 303 -37.54 -65.67 -7.21
C ASP A 303 -36.30 -66.10 -6.41
N ARG A 304 -35.38 -66.87 -7.03
CA ARG A 304 -34.11 -67.23 -6.40
C ARG A 304 -33.22 -66.02 -6.11
N LEU A 305 -33.29 -64.98 -6.94
CA LEU A 305 -32.60 -63.71 -6.74
C LEU A 305 -33.40 -62.69 -5.90
N LYS A 306 -34.63 -63.04 -5.50
CA LYS A 306 -35.61 -62.16 -4.82
C LYS A 306 -35.80 -60.81 -5.52
N ASN A 307 -35.76 -60.81 -6.85
CA ASN A 307 -35.94 -59.61 -7.66
C ASN A 307 -37.44 -59.36 -7.91
N VAL A 308 -38.05 -58.48 -7.09
CA VAL A 308 -39.48 -58.18 -7.10
C VAL A 308 -39.94 -57.55 -8.43
N GLU A 309 -39.10 -56.74 -9.06
CA GLU A 309 -39.39 -56.09 -10.36
C GLU A 309 -39.56 -57.11 -11.48
N ILE A 310 -38.57 -57.97 -11.68
CA ILE A 310 -38.62 -59.03 -12.71
C ILE A 310 -39.75 -60.01 -12.39
N LEU A 311 -40.01 -60.32 -11.12
CA LEU A 311 -41.17 -61.11 -10.72
C LEU A 311 -42.49 -60.46 -11.17
N ALA A 312 -42.69 -59.17 -10.94
CA ALA A 312 -43.87 -58.45 -11.43
C ALA A 312 -43.97 -58.51 -12.97
N ASN A 313 -42.89 -58.19 -13.69
CA ASN A 313 -42.86 -58.18 -15.15
C ASN A 313 -43.19 -59.56 -15.75
N VAL A 314 -42.66 -60.64 -15.18
CA VAL A 314 -42.95 -62.01 -15.61
C VAL A 314 -44.40 -62.42 -15.31
N GLN A 315 -44.97 -62.01 -14.17
CA GLN A 315 -46.40 -62.29 -13.90
C GLN A 315 -47.33 -61.51 -14.84
N ASN A 316 -46.99 -60.27 -15.21
CA ASN A 316 -47.73 -59.50 -16.21
C ASN A 316 -47.66 -60.16 -17.59
N ALA A 317 -46.47 -60.56 -18.03
CA ALA A 317 -46.26 -61.29 -19.29
C ALA A 317 -47.03 -62.62 -19.33
N ARG A 318 -47.10 -63.36 -18.22
CA ARG A 318 -47.95 -64.56 -18.11
C ARG A 318 -49.44 -64.23 -18.20
N ALA A 319 -49.91 -63.16 -17.54
CA ALA A 319 -51.31 -62.76 -17.59
C ALA A 319 -51.75 -62.43 -19.02
N ASP A 320 -50.96 -61.63 -19.74
CA ASP A 320 -51.15 -61.28 -21.15
C ASP A 320 -51.09 -62.52 -22.07
N LEU A 321 -50.13 -63.43 -21.86
CA LEU A 321 -50.03 -64.70 -22.58
C LEU A 321 -51.28 -65.58 -22.42
N TYR A 322 -51.75 -65.82 -21.20
CA TYR A 322 -52.96 -66.62 -20.97
C TYR A 322 -54.23 -65.91 -21.47
N ALA A 323 -54.30 -64.57 -21.41
CA ALA A 323 -55.39 -63.80 -22.02
C ALA A 323 -55.41 -63.95 -23.55
N LYS A 324 -54.24 -63.92 -24.21
CA LYS A 324 -54.10 -64.18 -25.66
C LYS A 324 -54.56 -65.58 -26.04
N MET A 325 -54.30 -66.57 -25.18
CA MET A 325 -54.77 -67.95 -25.30
C MET A 325 -56.26 -68.14 -24.95
N LYS A 326 -56.95 -67.08 -24.47
CA LYS A 326 -58.34 -67.09 -23.95
C LYS A 326 -58.56 -67.92 -22.68
N ASP A 327 -57.50 -68.25 -21.95
CA ASP A 327 -57.54 -68.85 -20.62
C ASP A 327 -57.67 -67.73 -19.56
N PHE A 328 -58.88 -67.17 -19.47
CA PHE A 328 -59.13 -65.99 -18.64
C PHE A 328 -58.99 -66.26 -17.13
N GLU A 329 -59.17 -67.51 -16.69
CA GLU A 329 -58.99 -67.91 -15.28
C GLU A 329 -57.52 -67.79 -14.86
N LYS A 330 -56.61 -68.40 -15.64
CA LYS A 330 -55.16 -68.25 -15.37
C LYS A 330 -54.69 -66.83 -15.61
N ALA A 331 -55.21 -66.14 -16.64
CA ALA A 331 -54.88 -64.74 -16.88
C ALA A 331 -55.21 -63.86 -15.67
N TYR A 332 -56.39 -64.06 -15.05
CA TYR A 332 -56.80 -63.33 -13.86
C TYR A 332 -55.96 -63.65 -12.63
N ASP A 333 -55.62 -64.93 -12.38
CA ASP A 333 -54.74 -65.31 -11.27
C ASP A 333 -53.33 -64.73 -11.42
N PHE A 334 -52.75 -64.77 -12.63
CA PHE A 334 -51.47 -64.10 -12.89
C PHE A 334 -51.55 -62.57 -12.82
N LEU A 335 -52.66 -61.96 -13.25
CA LEU A 335 -52.90 -60.52 -13.08
C LEU A 335 -53.00 -60.13 -11.60
N ARG A 336 -53.68 -60.94 -10.77
CA ARG A 336 -53.76 -60.73 -9.32
C ARG A 336 -52.40 -60.88 -8.64
N LYS A 337 -51.58 -61.85 -9.08
CA LYS A 337 -50.19 -62.01 -8.63
C LYS A 337 -49.33 -60.83 -9.05
N TYR A 338 -49.46 -60.37 -10.29
CA TYR A 338 -48.83 -59.14 -10.77
C TYR A 338 -49.21 -57.95 -9.91
N ILE A 339 -50.51 -57.66 -9.70
CA ILE A 339 -50.96 -56.54 -8.86
C ILE A 339 -50.33 -56.62 -7.46
N LYS A 340 -50.37 -57.78 -6.79
CA LYS A 340 -49.78 -57.95 -5.45
C LYS A 340 -48.26 -57.72 -5.44
N THR A 341 -47.53 -58.27 -6.41
CA THR A 341 -46.06 -58.11 -6.49
C THR A 341 -45.66 -56.71 -6.95
N HIS A 342 -46.46 -56.08 -7.81
CA HIS A 342 -46.28 -54.71 -8.28
C HIS A 342 -46.66 -53.69 -7.22
N GLU A 343 -47.67 -53.94 -6.39
CA GLU A 343 -47.94 -53.18 -5.16
C GLU A 343 -46.76 -53.28 -4.19
N GLN A 344 -46.17 -54.47 -3.99
CA GLN A 344 -44.96 -54.60 -3.17
C GLN A 344 -43.80 -53.79 -3.76
N PHE A 345 -43.54 -53.90 -5.07
CA PHE A 345 -42.52 -53.11 -5.77
C PHE A 345 -42.78 -51.61 -5.65
N LEU A 346 -43.98 -51.14 -5.96
CA LEU A 346 -44.40 -49.74 -5.84
C LEU A 346 -44.36 -49.24 -4.40
N ASN A 347 -44.55 -50.10 -3.40
CA ASN A 347 -44.44 -49.70 -2.01
C ASN A 347 -42.97 -49.62 -1.56
N GLU A 348 -42.10 -50.54 -2.01
CA GLU A 348 -40.64 -50.42 -1.86
C GLU A 348 -40.09 -49.18 -2.60
N GLU A 349 -40.58 -48.91 -3.80
CA GLU A 349 -40.22 -47.74 -4.61
C GLU A 349 -40.76 -46.45 -4.01
N ARG A 350 -42.01 -46.41 -3.52
CA ARG A 350 -42.55 -45.26 -2.77
C ARG A 350 -41.79 -45.03 -1.47
N VAL A 351 -41.45 -46.07 -0.73
CA VAL A 351 -40.63 -45.94 0.49
C VAL A 351 -39.25 -45.42 0.15
N LYS A 352 -38.60 -45.91 -0.91
CA LYS A 352 -37.33 -45.35 -1.42
C LYS A 352 -37.49 -43.90 -1.87
N ALA A 353 -38.46 -43.57 -2.72
CA ALA A 353 -38.70 -42.23 -3.24
C ALA A 353 -39.08 -41.24 -2.14
N VAL A 354 -39.86 -41.64 -1.13
CA VAL A 354 -40.15 -40.83 0.06
C VAL A 354 -38.89 -40.66 0.91
N THR A 355 -38.09 -41.72 1.09
CA THR A 355 -36.80 -41.64 1.83
C THR A 355 -35.82 -40.73 1.10
N GLU A 356 -35.66 -40.86 -0.21
CA GLU A 356 -34.83 -40.00 -1.06
C GLU A 356 -35.35 -38.57 -1.13
N MET A 357 -36.68 -38.37 -1.14
CA MET A 357 -37.30 -37.04 -1.06
C MET A 357 -37.08 -36.40 0.32
N MET A 358 -37.16 -37.17 1.41
CA MET A 358 -36.87 -36.71 2.76
C MET A 358 -35.37 -36.41 2.92
N GLU A 359 -34.48 -37.26 2.41
CA GLU A 359 -33.04 -37.00 2.35
C GLU A 359 -32.72 -35.77 1.48
N LYS A 360 -33.38 -35.61 0.33
CA LYS A 360 -33.24 -34.45 -0.56
C LYS A 360 -33.73 -33.18 0.14
N TYR A 361 -34.88 -33.24 0.81
CA TYR A 361 -35.42 -32.13 1.57
C TYR A 361 -34.52 -31.76 2.76
N GLU A 362 -34.03 -32.75 3.52
CA GLU A 362 -33.04 -32.51 4.59
C GLU A 362 -31.72 -31.99 4.05
N SER A 363 -31.22 -32.52 2.93
CA SER A 363 -29.98 -32.10 2.29
C SER A 363 -30.10 -30.67 1.78
N GLU A 364 -31.21 -30.31 1.11
CA GLU A 364 -31.49 -28.95 0.65
C GLU A 364 -31.75 -28.00 1.83
N LYS A 365 -32.41 -28.44 2.91
CA LYS A 365 -32.57 -27.65 4.14
C LYS A 365 -31.22 -27.39 4.83
N LYS A 366 -30.37 -28.42 4.97
CA LYS A 366 -29.00 -28.31 5.51
C LYS A 366 -28.13 -27.44 4.60
N ALA A 367 -28.24 -27.57 3.28
CA ALA A 367 -27.52 -26.74 2.32
C ALA A 367 -27.96 -25.27 2.40
N ARG A 368 -29.26 -24.98 2.49
CA ARG A 368 -29.78 -23.62 2.74
C ARG A 368 -29.28 -23.07 4.07
N GLN A 369 -29.29 -23.86 5.15
CA GLN A 369 -28.75 -23.46 6.45
C GLN A 369 -27.23 -23.18 6.39
N ILE A 370 -26.46 -24.02 5.70
CA ILE A 370 -25.01 -23.80 5.50
C ILE A 370 -24.76 -22.54 4.66
N GLN A 371 -25.53 -22.34 3.58
CA GLN A 371 -25.43 -21.16 2.73
C GLN A 371 -25.82 -19.88 3.48
N GLN A 372 -26.84 -19.95 4.35
CA GLN A 372 -27.26 -18.86 5.22
C GLN A 372 -26.19 -18.57 6.28
N LEU A 373 -25.63 -19.58 6.94
CA LEU A 373 -24.49 -19.42 7.86
C LEU A 373 -23.22 -18.91 7.17
N GLN A 374 -23.01 -19.22 5.88
CA GLN A 374 -21.92 -18.67 5.07
C GLN A 374 -22.18 -17.20 4.71
N LEU A 375 -23.42 -16.85 4.35
CA LEU A 375 -23.86 -15.47 4.15
C LEU A 375 -23.70 -14.67 5.44
N ASP A 376 -24.20 -15.14 6.58
CA ASP A 376 -24.08 -14.48 7.88
C ASP A 376 -22.60 -14.28 8.29
N LYS A 377 -21.74 -15.29 8.05
CA LYS A 377 -20.29 -15.17 8.28
C LYS A 377 -19.63 -14.16 7.34
N LEU A 378 -20.04 -14.12 6.07
CA LEU A 378 -19.54 -13.16 5.09
C LEU A 378 -20.01 -11.74 5.42
N ASP A 379 -21.26 -11.59 5.86
CA ASP A 379 -21.84 -10.32 6.26
C ASP A 379 -21.19 -9.80 7.56
N ALA A 380 -20.85 -10.72 8.49
CA ALA A 380 -20.06 -10.41 9.68
C ALA A 380 -18.61 -10.01 9.33
N SER A 381 -17.93 -10.73 8.43
CA SER A 381 -16.58 -10.37 8.01
C SER A 381 -16.56 -9.05 7.22
N LEU A 382 -17.52 -8.80 6.32
CA LEU A 382 -17.70 -7.54 5.61
C LEU A 382 -18.04 -6.38 6.54
N LYS A 383 -18.88 -6.58 7.57
CA LYS A 383 -19.13 -5.57 8.62
C LYS A 383 -17.85 -5.26 9.39
N THR A 384 -17.08 -6.28 9.76
CA THR A 384 -15.80 -6.12 10.46
C THR A 384 -14.77 -5.38 9.60
N GLU A 385 -14.69 -5.72 8.30
CA GLU A 385 -13.83 -5.06 7.33
C GLU A 385 -14.25 -3.60 7.09
N ARG A 386 -15.56 -3.32 6.94
CA ARG A 386 -16.07 -1.94 6.85
C ARG A 386 -15.73 -1.12 8.09
N ILE A 387 -15.93 -1.67 9.30
CA ILE A 387 -15.55 -1.00 10.56
C ILE A 387 -14.04 -0.73 10.58
N THR A 388 -13.22 -1.72 10.18
CA THR A 388 -11.75 -1.60 10.15
C THR A 388 -11.29 -0.56 9.14
N ASN A 389 -11.83 -0.56 7.91
CA ASN A 389 -11.52 0.43 6.88
C ASN A 389 -12.01 1.84 7.23
N THR A 390 -13.16 1.95 7.88
CA THR A 390 -13.70 3.23 8.37
C THR A 390 -12.83 3.79 9.50
N ARG A 391 -12.47 2.96 10.49
CA ARG A 391 -11.52 3.32 11.55
C ARG A 391 -10.17 3.73 10.96
N ASN A 392 -9.64 2.98 9.99
CA ASN A 392 -8.38 3.30 9.34
C ASN A 392 -8.47 4.61 8.55
N HIS A 393 -9.58 4.90 7.85
CA HIS A 393 -9.82 6.21 7.23
C HIS A 393 -9.78 7.35 8.24
N TYR A 394 -10.45 7.22 9.38
CA TYR A 394 -10.39 8.24 10.44
C TYR A 394 -8.99 8.38 11.05
N LEU A 395 -8.23 7.29 11.19
CA LEU A 395 -6.84 7.34 11.64
C LEU A 395 -5.93 8.04 10.61
N TYR A 396 -6.09 7.78 9.31
CA TYR A 396 -5.34 8.47 8.25
C TYR A 396 -5.71 9.95 8.18
N LEU A 397 -7.00 10.30 8.29
CA LEU A 397 -7.45 11.69 8.33
C LEU A 397 -6.87 12.42 9.55
N GLY A 398 -6.91 11.78 10.74
CA GLY A 398 -6.29 12.31 11.95
C GLY A 398 -4.78 12.50 11.82
N LEU A 399 -4.06 11.56 11.17
CA LEU A 399 -2.64 11.68 10.89
C LEU A 399 -2.33 12.86 9.96
N VAL A 400 -3.11 13.05 8.90
CA VAL A 400 -2.95 14.18 7.96
C VAL A 400 -3.18 15.52 8.68
N VAL A 401 -4.26 15.65 9.46
CA VAL A 401 -4.54 16.85 10.26
C VAL A 401 -3.43 17.11 11.28
N PHE A 402 -2.91 16.07 11.95
CA PHE A 402 -1.79 16.19 12.88
C PHE A 402 -0.51 16.68 12.20
N LEU A 403 -0.15 16.13 11.04
CA LEU A 403 1.02 16.56 10.27
C LEU A 403 0.90 18.03 9.81
N ILE A 404 -0.29 18.45 9.37
CA ILE A 404 -0.57 19.85 9.02
C ILE A 404 -0.44 20.76 10.25
N ALA A 405 -0.96 20.35 11.41
CA ALA A 405 -0.85 21.11 12.66
C ALA A 405 0.61 21.25 13.12
N VAL A 406 1.38 20.16 13.11
CA VAL A 406 2.82 20.16 13.47
C VAL A 406 3.62 21.04 12.50
N GLY A 407 3.39 20.94 11.19
CA GLY A 407 4.04 21.79 10.18
C GLY A 407 3.70 23.27 10.36
N SER A 408 2.44 23.59 10.65
CA SER A 408 1.97 24.96 10.89
C SER A 408 2.59 25.57 12.15
N LEU A 409 2.62 24.81 13.25
CA LEU A 409 3.29 25.21 14.50
C LEU A 409 4.80 25.42 14.31
N GLY A 410 5.46 24.56 13.53
CA GLY A 410 6.86 24.71 13.15
C GLY A 410 7.10 26.02 12.38
N ARG A 411 6.29 26.29 11.36
CA ARG A 411 6.36 27.52 10.56
C ARG A 411 6.12 28.78 11.40
N LEU A 412 5.13 28.78 12.29
CA LEU A 412 4.85 29.92 13.19
C LEU A 412 6.05 30.24 14.10
N ARG A 413 6.66 29.21 14.70
CA ARG A 413 7.86 29.36 15.54
C ARG A 413 9.08 29.86 14.76
N TYR A 414 9.27 29.36 13.53
CA TYR A 414 10.35 29.82 12.64
C TYR A 414 10.21 31.31 12.30
N VAL A 415 9.02 31.74 11.88
CA VAL A 415 8.74 33.14 11.54
C VAL A 415 8.95 34.07 12.73
N HIS A 416 8.52 33.68 13.95
CA HIS A 416 8.75 34.48 15.15
C HIS A 416 10.25 34.63 15.45
N ARG A 417 11.02 33.54 15.43
CA ARG A 417 12.48 33.60 15.68
C ARG A 417 13.22 34.45 14.64
N SER A 418 12.85 34.32 13.36
CA SER A 418 13.43 35.12 12.28
C SER A 418 13.14 36.62 12.48
N ARG A 419 11.90 37.00 12.80
CA ARG A 419 11.55 38.39 13.10
C ARG A 419 12.31 38.94 14.30
N SER A 420 12.43 38.18 15.39
CA SER A 420 13.19 38.62 16.57
C SER A 420 14.70 38.76 16.32
N ALA A 421 15.28 37.97 15.41
CA ALA A 421 16.67 38.12 15.02
C ALA A 421 16.88 39.39 14.18
N ILE A 422 16.05 39.59 13.14
CA ILE A 422 16.09 40.77 12.28
C ILE A 422 15.90 42.06 13.09
N GLN A 423 14.97 42.06 14.05
CA GLN A 423 14.74 43.23 14.91
C GLN A 423 16.01 43.58 15.72
N ARG A 424 16.67 42.60 16.34
CA ARG A 424 17.92 42.85 17.10
C ARG A 424 19.04 43.37 16.23
N GLU A 425 19.24 42.82 15.03
CA GLU A 425 20.24 43.33 14.09
C GLU A 425 19.94 44.76 13.66
N LYS A 426 18.65 45.09 13.46
CA LYS A 426 18.20 46.46 13.18
C LYS A 426 18.46 47.39 14.36
N ASP A 427 18.09 47.01 15.58
CA ASP A 427 18.28 47.82 16.79
C ASP A 427 19.77 48.13 17.03
N ILE A 428 20.65 47.14 16.83
CA ILE A 428 22.12 47.30 16.90
C ILE A 428 22.61 48.25 15.81
N SER A 429 22.14 48.09 14.57
CA SER A 429 22.53 48.95 13.45
C SER A 429 22.05 50.40 13.60
N GLU A 430 20.86 50.61 14.17
CA GLU A 430 20.30 51.94 14.43
C GLU A 430 21.05 52.62 15.59
N GLY A 431 21.34 51.91 16.69
CA GLY A 431 22.13 52.44 17.80
C GLY A 431 23.57 52.80 17.43
N LEU A 432 24.24 51.99 16.60
CA LEU A 432 25.59 52.31 16.12
C LEU A 432 25.64 53.56 15.22
N LEU A 433 24.61 53.79 14.40
CA LEU A 433 24.55 54.97 13.53
C LEU A 433 24.38 56.27 14.34
N LEU A 434 23.52 56.24 15.35
CA LEU A 434 23.26 57.37 16.25
C LEU A 434 24.45 57.74 17.15
N ASN A 435 25.39 56.81 17.37
CA ASN A 435 26.65 57.08 18.07
C ASN A 435 27.72 57.76 17.17
N ILE A 436 27.48 57.87 15.86
CA ILE A 436 28.44 58.42 14.88
C ILE A 436 27.92 59.71 14.24
N LEU A 437 26.60 59.83 14.08
CA LEU A 437 25.95 60.98 13.46
C LEU A 437 24.84 61.50 14.38
N PRO A 438 24.68 62.83 14.50
CA PRO A 438 23.56 63.41 15.25
C PRO A 438 22.22 62.91 14.71
N SER A 439 21.22 62.70 15.59
CA SER A 439 19.99 61.98 15.24
C SER A 439 19.28 62.50 13.99
N ALA A 440 19.12 63.83 13.87
CA ALA A 440 18.49 64.47 12.70
C ALA A 440 19.24 64.20 11.39
N VAL A 441 20.58 64.10 11.43
CA VAL A 441 21.43 63.82 10.27
C VAL A 441 21.45 62.31 9.95
N ALA A 442 21.40 61.46 10.98
CA ALA A 442 21.28 60.01 10.83
C ALA A 442 19.93 59.60 10.18
N GLU A 443 18.82 60.25 10.55
CA GLU A 443 17.52 60.05 9.91
C GLU A 443 17.50 60.54 8.46
N GLU A 444 18.05 61.73 8.19
CA GLU A 444 18.17 62.26 6.83
C GLU A 444 18.98 61.32 5.92
N LEU A 445 20.12 60.81 6.42
CA LEU A 445 20.95 59.83 5.72
C LEU A 445 20.21 58.50 5.47
N LYS A 446 19.42 58.01 6.44
CA LYS A 446 18.60 56.78 6.28
C LYS A 446 17.50 56.94 5.25
N LEU A 447 16.90 58.14 5.14
CA LEU A 447 15.77 58.42 4.25
C LEU A 447 16.22 58.76 2.82
N LYS A 448 17.27 59.58 2.65
CA LYS A 448 17.74 60.09 1.36
C LYS A 448 18.96 59.36 0.79
N GLY A 449 19.65 58.53 1.59
CA GLY A 449 20.94 57.93 1.23
C GLY A 449 22.14 58.90 1.22
N HIS A 450 21.89 60.19 1.51
CA HIS A 450 22.88 61.25 1.65
C HIS A 450 22.35 62.30 2.64
N ALA A 451 23.21 63.16 3.18
CA ALA A 451 22.81 64.31 3.99
C ALA A 451 23.36 65.60 3.37
N GLU A 452 22.54 66.62 3.27
CA GLU A 452 22.91 67.91 2.68
C GLU A 452 23.72 68.77 3.66
N ALA A 453 24.64 69.58 3.14
CA ALA A 453 25.36 70.56 3.94
C ALA A 453 24.45 71.74 4.29
N LYS A 454 24.38 72.12 5.56
CA LYS A 454 23.49 73.17 6.09
C LYS A 454 24.29 74.37 6.57
N HIS A 455 23.82 75.57 6.26
CA HIS A 455 24.38 76.82 6.77
C HIS A 455 23.73 77.17 8.11
N TYR A 456 24.52 77.69 9.04
CA TYR A 456 24.08 78.17 10.34
C TYR A 456 24.63 79.59 10.51
N ASP A 457 23.73 80.57 10.63
CA ASP A 457 24.09 81.99 10.75
C ASP A 457 24.84 82.29 12.06
N LEU A 458 24.57 81.51 13.11
CA LEU A 458 25.20 81.59 14.41
C LEU A 458 25.42 80.18 14.97
N ALA A 459 26.68 79.82 15.20
CA ALA A 459 27.10 78.68 16.01
C ALA A 459 28.16 79.15 17.01
N THR A 460 28.20 78.54 18.20
CA THR A 460 29.23 78.84 19.21
C THR A 460 30.17 77.66 19.34
N ILE A 461 31.41 77.84 18.92
CA ILE A 461 32.40 76.77 18.77
C ILE A 461 33.37 76.81 19.95
N LEU A 462 33.53 75.67 20.59
CA LEU A 462 34.48 75.42 21.66
C LEU A 462 35.65 74.61 21.10
N PHE A 463 36.86 75.12 21.32
CA PHE A 463 38.10 74.35 21.23
C PHE A 463 38.74 74.25 22.61
N SER A 464 39.19 73.06 22.97
CA SER A 464 40.13 72.87 24.08
C SER A 464 41.38 72.13 23.64
N ASP A 465 42.46 72.25 24.39
CA ASP A 465 43.77 71.67 24.09
C ASP A 465 44.54 71.37 25.38
N PHE A 466 45.36 70.31 25.40
CA PHE A 466 46.15 69.94 26.58
C PHE A 466 47.55 70.54 26.52
N LYS A 467 47.82 71.48 27.44
CA LYS A 467 49.10 72.17 27.51
C LYS A 467 50.23 71.18 27.85
N SER A 468 51.32 71.25 27.07
CA SER A 468 52.48 70.36 27.17
C SER A 468 52.17 68.86 26.95
N PHE A 469 51.13 68.53 26.18
CA PHE A 469 50.73 67.15 25.89
C PHE A 469 51.89 66.25 25.46
N THR A 470 52.75 66.70 24.54
CA THR A 470 53.93 65.94 24.09
C THR A 470 54.82 65.52 25.28
N THR A 471 55.18 66.45 26.17
CA THR A 471 56.02 66.18 27.35
C THR A 471 55.33 65.28 28.39
N ILE A 472 54.00 65.30 28.45
CA ILE A 472 53.22 64.40 29.31
C ILE A 472 53.15 63.00 28.68
N SER A 473 52.98 62.92 27.36
CA SER A 473 52.91 61.67 26.60
C SER A 473 54.22 60.87 26.64
N GLU A 474 55.37 61.54 26.71
CA GLU A 474 56.69 60.92 26.90
C GLU A 474 56.88 60.29 28.30
N ARG A 475 56.05 60.67 29.28
CA ARG A 475 56.13 60.21 30.68
C ARG A 475 55.10 59.13 31.02
N LEU A 476 54.21 58.79 30.09
CA LEU A 476 53.16 57.78 30.27
C LEU A 476 53.41 56.62 29.30
N SER A 477 52.96 55.40 29.66
CA SER A 477 52.91 54.34 28.65
C SER A 477 51.84 54.67 27.61
N ALA A 478 51.96 54.13 26.39
CA ALA A 478 50.95 54.33 25.36
C ALA A 478 49.54 53.86 25.78
N LYS A 479 49.44 52.89 26.71
CA LYS A 479 48.18 52.46 27.31
C LYS A 479 47.63 53.51 28.28
N ASP A 480 48.44 53.95 29.24
CA ASP A 480 48.01 54.88 30.29
C ASP A 480 47.67 56.27 29.72
N LEU A 481 48.40 56.69 28.67
CA LEU A 481 48.11 57.89 27.89
C LEU A 481 46.71 57.81 27.25
N VAL A 482 46.40 56.71 26.57
CA VAL A 482 45.08 56.49 25.95
C VAL A 482 43.99 56.39 27.01
N GLU A 483 44.25 55.76 28.16
CA GLU A 483 43.28 55.67 29.27
C GLU A 483 42.99 57.04 29.91
N GLU A 484 43.99 57.90 30.10
CA GLU A 484 43.78 59.26 30.65
C GLU A 484 43.09 60.19 29.64
N ILE A 485 43.48 60.17 28.35
CA ILE A 485 42.77 60.92 27.29
C ILE A 485 41.30 60.47 27.23
N ASN A 486 41.05 59.17 27.28
CA ASN A 486 39.71 58.59 27.29
C ASN A 486 38.92 59.00 28.55
N PHE A 487 39.56 59.14 29.72
CA PHE A 487 38.92 59.69 30.92
C PHE A 487 38.48 61.14 30.71
N CYS A 488 39.38 62.02 30.26
CA CYS A 488 39.07 63.43 30.03
C CYS A 488 37.99 63.60 28.95
N PHE A 489 38.14 62.96 27.79
CA PHE A 489 37.17 63.07 26.70
C PHE A 489 35.81 62.44 27.04
N LYS A 490 35.74 61.36 27.84
CA LYS A 490 34.44 60.87 28.34
C LYS A 490 33.76 61.85 29.29
N ALA A 491 34.52 62.51 30.16
CA ALA A 491 33.97 63.54 31.02
C ALA A 491 33.44 64.74 30.20
N PHE A 492 34.18 65.15 29.16
CA PHE A 492 33.76 66.19 28.23
C PHE A 492 32.52 65.79 27.44
N ASP A 493 32.47 64.57 26.87
CA ASP A 493 31.29 64.03 26.16
C ASP A 493 30.05 64.05 27.07
N GLY A 494 30.22 63.68 28.35
CA GLY A 494 29.16 63.76 29.35
C GLY A 494 28.72 65.19 29.68
N ILE A 495 29.62 66.16 29.69
CA ILE A 495 29.30 67.59 29.82
C ILE A 495 28.53 68.06 28.58
N MET A 496 29.08 67.86 27.37
CA MET A 496 28.45 68.26 26.11
C MET A 496 27.00 67.74 26.02
N THR A 497 26.80 66.46 26.34
CA THR A 497 25.47 65.82 26.39
C THR A 497 24.51 66.52 27.36
N ARG A 498 24.97 66.99 28.53
CA ARG A 498 24.11 67.69 29.52
C ARG A 498 23.67 69.07 29.06
N TYR A 499 24.55 69.81 28.37
CA TYR A 499 24.24 71.16 27.87
C TYR A 499 23.61 71.14 26.45
N GLY A 500 23.45 69.96 25.83
CA GLY A 500 22.92 69.83 24.47
C GLY A 500 23.88 70.35 23.39
N ILE A 501 25.18 70.29 23.65
CA ILE A 501 26.25 70.72 22.74
C ILE A 501 26.68 69.51 21.90
N GLU A 502 26.83 69.70 20.58
CA GLU A 502 27.28 68.61 19.71
C GLU A 502 28.81 68.47 19.72
N LYS A 503 29.28 67.23 19.83
CA LYS A 503 30.71 66.91 19.71
C LYS A 503 31.04 66.78 18.23
N ILE A 504 31.91 67.67 17.73
CA ILE A 504 32.31 67.62 16.33
C ILE A 504 33.38 66.53 16.13
N LYS A 505 34.52 66.66 16.81
CA LYS A 505 35.64 65.72 16.71
C LYS A 505 36.70 65.95 17.79
N THR A 506 37.63 65.01 17.89
CA THR A 506 38.91 65.21 18.56
C THR A 506 40.01 65.37 17.51
N ILE A 507 40.98 66.24 17.75
CA ILE A 507 42.09 66.54 16.84
C ILE A 507 43.39 66.32 17.61
N GLY A 508 43.82 65.06 17.69
CA GLY A 508 44.90 64.67 18.60
C GLY A 508 44.44 64.79 20.06
N ASP A 509 45.10 65.67 20.79
CA ASP A 509 44.82 66.08 22.16
C ASP A 509 43.78 67.22 22.28
N SER A 510 43.43 67.86 21.17
CA SER A 510 42.38 68.89 21.14
C SER A 510 40.97 68.29 21.07
N TYR A 511 40.01 68.92 21.76
CA TYR A 511 38.59 68.60 21.72
C TYR A 511 37.80 69.74 21.05
N MET A 512 36.90 69.41 20.14
CA MET A 512 36.11 70.37 19.36
C MET A 512 34.61 70.07 19.45
N ALA A 513 33.84 71.05 19.89
CA ALA A 513 32.38 70.97 20.05
C ALA A 513 31.69 72.26 19.58
N ALA A 514 30.39 72.21 19.30
CA ALA A 514 29.61 73.36 18.85
C ALA A 514 28.17 73.36 19.41
N GLY A 515 27.74 74.52 19.91
CA GLY A 515 26.33 74.82 20.17
C GLY A 515 25.62 75.39 18.94
N ALA A 516 24.28 75.35 18.95
CA ALA A 516 23.36 75.66 17.84
C ALA A 516 23.52 74.77 16.58
N ILE A 517 24.09 73.56 16.75
CA ILE A 517 24.32 72.55 15.69
C ILE A 517 24.06 71.17 16.31
N PRO A 518 23.39 70.22 15.60
CA PRO A 518 22.77 70.34 14.28
C PRO A 518 21.41 71.08 14.31
N ASP A 519 20.93 71.45 15.50
CA ASP A 519 19.68 72.19 15.71
C ASP A 519 20.02 73.58 16.26
N MET A 520 19.48 74.63 15.63
CA MET A 520 19.68 76.02 16.06
C MET A 520 19.06 76.30 17.44
N ASN A 521 18.16 75.43 17.91
CA ASN A 521 17.52 75.54 19.22
C ASN A 521 18.30 74.85 20.36
N THR A 522 19.37 74.08 20.06
CA THR A 522 20.17 73.37 21.08
C THR A 522 21.41 74.15 21.48
N ALA A 523 21.68 74.28 22.78
CA ALA A 523 22.83 74.97 23.38
C ALA A 523 23.06 76.42 22.91
N SER A 524 22.65 77.37 23.74
CA SER A 524 22.95 78.80 23.56
C SER A 524 24.46 79.10 23.72
N PRO A 525 24.94 80.29 23.31
CA PRO A 525 26.33 80.70 23.55
C PRO A 525 26.73 80.67 25.03
N LEU A 526 25.76 80.89 25.93
CA LEU A 526 25.93 80.77 27.38
C LEU A 526 26.19 79.33 27.79
N ASP A 527 25.42 78.36 27.29
CA ASP A 527 25.55 76.94 27.63
C ASP A 527 26.93 76.40 27.23
N VAL A 528 27.47 76.83 26.09
CA VAL A 528 28.83 76.47 25.65
C VAL A 528 29.91 77.05 26.58
N VAL A 529 29.71 78.26 27.11
CA VAL A 529 30.62 78.86 28.10
C VAL A 529 30.53 78.19 29.46
N MET A 530 29.32 77.84 29.92
CA MET A 530 29.11 77.10 31.17
C MET A 530 29.76 75.71 31.10
N ALA A 531 29.55 74.99 29.99
CA ALA A 531 30.21 73.72 29.71
C ALA A 531 31.74 73.83 29.72
N ALA A 532 32.31 74.88 29.13
CA ALA A 532 33.75 75.13 29.13
C ALA A 532 34.33 75.36 30.54
N ILE A 533 33.62 76.11 31.38
CA ILE A 533 34.01 76.32 32.78
C ILE A 533 33.95 74.98 33.54
N GLU A 534 32.92 74.17 33.31
CA GLU A 534 32.80 72.84 33.92
C GLU A 534 33.91 71.88 33.44
N MET A 535 34.31 71.93 32.16
CA MET A 535 35.46 71.19 31.65
C MET A 535 36.76 71.60 32.36
N GLN A 536 36.99 72.91 32.57
CA GLN A 536 38.15 73.40 33.32
C GLN A 536 38.12 72.93 34.79
N GLN A 537 36.93 72.89 35.42
CA GLN A 537 36.78 72.38 36.78
C GLN A 537 37.09 70.87 36.86
N VAL A 538 36.64 70.08 35.89
CA VAL A 538 36.97 68.64 35.79
C VAL A 538 38.47 68.43 35.65
N ILE A 539 39.15 69.14 34.74
CA ILE A 539 40.60 69.02 34.59
C ILE A 539 41.35 69.49 35.84
N THR A 540 40.90 70.58 36.48
CA THR A 540 41.48 71.07 37.74
C THR A 540 41.35 70.06 38.88
N ASN A 541 40.21 69.39 39.01
CA ASN A 541 40.00 68.34 40.01
C ASN A 541 40.83 67.10 39.69
N ARG A 542 40.80 66.64 38.43
CA ARG A 542 41.59 65.50 37.96
C ARG A 542 43.10 65.71 38.14
N LYS A 543 43.57 66.95 37.97
CA LYS A 543 44.95 67.33 38.24
C LYS A 543 45.30 67.17 39.71
N LYS A 544 44.46 67.63 40.65
CA LYS A 544 44.67 67.42 42.10
C LYS A 544 44.78 65.93 42.44
N GLU A 545 43.84 65.11 41.97
CA GLU A 545 43.85 63.65 42.19
C GLU A 545 45.15 62.99 41.70
N ARG A 546 45.65 63.41 40.53
CA ARG A 546 46.86 62.83 39.92
C ARG A 546 48.15 63.37 40.54
N ASP A 547 48.16 64.64 40.95
CA ASP A 547 49.28 65.23 41.70
C ASP A 547 49.43 64.56 43.08
N GLU A 548 48.32 64.25 43.78
CA GLU A 548 48.31 63.44 45.03
C GLU A 548 48.89 62.03 44.81
N GLN A 549 48.67 61.44 43.63
CA GLN A 549 49.19 60.14 43.22
C GLN A 549 50.60 60.21 42.60
N GLN A 550 51.23 61.39 42.56
CA GLN A 550 52.53 61.66 41.93
C GLN A 550 52.58 61.30 40.43
N GLN A 551 51.43 61.33 39.73
CA GLN A 551 51.32 61.00 38.30
C GLN A 551 51.33 62.25 37.42
N PRO A 552 51.84 62.20 36.18
CA PRO A 552 51.69 63.27 35.21
C PRO A 552 50.20 63.58 34.99
N ALA A 553 49.83 64.87 35.02
CA ALA A 553 48.44 65.32 34.88
C ALA A 553 48.33 66.36 33.75
N PHE A 554 47.21 66.35 33.03
CA PHE A 554 46.93 67.35 32.01
C PHE A 554 46.51 68.69 32.60
N GLU A 555 46.88 69.75 31.91
CA GLU A 555 46.40 71.12 32.09
C GLU A 555 45.71 71.54 30.79
N MET A 556 44.60 72.28 30.85
CA MET A 556 43.81 72.58 29.66
C MET A 556 43.73 74.09 29.38
N ARG A 557 43.74 74.43 28.10
CA ARG A 557 43.32 75.73 27.55
C ARG A 557 41.95 75.57 26.90
N VAL A 558 41.10 76.59 27.00
CA VAL A 558 39.83 76.64 26.27
C VAL A 558 39.69 77.97 25.53
N GLY A 559 39.16 77.89 24.31
CA GLY A 559 38.85 79.00 23.43
C GLY A 559 37.45 78.90 22.83
N ILE A 560 36.70 80.00 22.85
CA ILE A 560 35.31 80.03 22.34
C ILE A 560 35.10 81.24 21.43
N HIS A 561 34.48 80.98 20.28
CA HIS A 561 34.06 82.02 19.35
C HIS A 561 32.70 81.69 18.73
N SER A 562 31.90 82.73 18.49
CA SER A 562 30.54 82.65 17.96
C SER A 562 30.45 83.32 16.60
N GLY A 563 29.82 82.67 15.62
CA GLY A 563 29.69 83.17 14.25
C GLY A 563 29.16 82.11 13.27
N PRO A 564 29.06 82.44 11.96
CA PRO A 564 28.45 81.56 10.97
C PRO A 564 29.34 80.38 10.56
N VAL A 565 28.74 79.23 10.25
CA VAL A 565 29.42 78.05 9.72
C VAL A 565 28.55 77.27 8.71
N VAL A 566 29.16 76.30 8.03
CA VAL A 566 28.48 75.25 7.28
C VAL A 566 28.80 73.91 7.95
N ALA A 567 27.78 73.08 8.20
CA ALA A 567 27.94 71.74 8.76
C ALA A 567 27.42 70.66 7.79
N GLY A 568 28.00 69.46 7.80
CA GLY A 568 27.60 68.39 6.89
C GLY A 568 28.41 67.10 7.06
N ILE A 569 28.05 66.06 6.30
CA ILE A 569 28.79 64.78 6.30
C ILE A 569 29.89 64.80 5.23
N VAL A 570 31.09 64.37 5.60
CA VAL A 570 32.20 64.11 4.67
C VAL A 570 32.69 62.66 4.76
N GLY A 571 33.12 62.12 3.60
CA GLY A 571 33.65 60.77 3.45
C GLY A 571 32.64 59.77 2.89
N VAL A 572 33.14 58.61 2.40
CA VAL A 572 32.32 57.52 1.81
C VAL A 572 32.45 56.20 2.58
N LYS A 573 33.51 56.04 3.40
CA LYS A 573 33.78 54.84 4.21
C LYS A 573 33.91 55.10 5.72
N LYS A 574 34.16 56.35 6.09
CA LYS A 574 34.26 56.84 7.47
C LYS A 574 33.52 58.19 7.52
N PHE A 575 32.21 58.13 7.32
CA PHE A 575 31.33 59.30 7.38
C PHE A 575 31.55 60.01 8.72
N GLN A 576 31.85 61.31 8.66
CA GLN A 576 32.00 62.17 9.83
C GLN A 576 31.12 63.40 9.60
N TYR A 577 30.35 63.77 10.63
CA TYR A 577 29.70 65.07 10.68
C TYR A 577 30.71 66.10 11.16
N ASP A 578 30.90 67.17 10.39
CA ASP A 578 31.95 68.16 10.65
C ASP A 578 31.47 69.56 10.26
N ILE A 579 32.19 70.60 10.70
CA ILE A 579 31.86 72.02 10.47
C ILE A 579 33.03 72.78 9.84
N TRP A 580 32.69 73.69 8.93
CA TRP A 580 33.63 74.52 8.19
C TRP A 580 33.17 75.98 8.20
N GLY A 581 34.14 76.90 8.28
CA GLY A 581 33.88 78.32 8.28
C GLY A 581 35.03 79.09 8.90
N ASP A 582 35.02 80.41 8.73
CA ASP A 582 36.03 81.26 9.34
C ASP A 582 35.97 81.23 10.87
N THR A 583 34.76 81.12 11.41
CA THR A 583 34.44 80.95 12.84
C THR A 583 35.20 79.77 13.47
N VAL A 584 35.34 78.64 12.76
CA VAL A 584 36.10 77.47 13.23
C VAL A 584 37.56 77.82 13.47
N ASN A 585 38.18 78.50 12.49
CA ASN A 585 39.57 78.92 12.58
C ASN A 585 39.76 79.95 13.70
N THR A 586 38.83 80.90 13.83
CA THR A 586 38.86 81.93 14.88
C THR A 586 38.70 81.34 16.27
N ALA A 587 37.83 80.34 16.48
CA ALA A 587 37.69 79.61 17.74
C ALA A 587 38.99 78.89 18.14
N SER A 588 39.62 78.18 17.20
CA SER A 588 40.96 77.59 17.41
C SER A 588 42.02 78.65 17.74
N ARG A 589 41.91 79.89 17.24
CA ARG A 589 42.79 80.98 17.67
C ARG A 589 42.50 81.46 19.09
N MET A 590 41.24 81.53 19.51
CA MET A 590 40.89 81.83 20.90
C MET A 590 41.48 80.81 21.86
N GLU A 591 41.55 79.52 21.48
CA GLU A 591 42.18 78.48 22.31
C GLU A 591 43.69 78.72 22.37
N SER A 592 44.34 78.81 21.20
CA SER A 592 45.81 78.87 21.15
C SER A 592 46.40 80.12 21.81
N SER A 593 45.61 81.20 21.92
CA SER A 593 45.91 82.45 22.63
C SER A 593 45.38 82.48 24.08
N SER A 594 44.76 81.41 24.56
CA SER A 594 44.27 81.24 25.94
C SER A 594 45.41 80.90 26.90
N GLU A 595 45.13 81.01 28.19
CA GLU A 595 46.02 80.63 29.29
C GLU A 595 45.50 79.37 29.99
N VAL A 596 46.38 78.68 30.71
CA VAL A 596 46.03 77.44 31.42
C VAL A 596 45.00 77.70 32.50
N GLY A 597 43.99 76.82 32.57
CA GLY A 597 42.90 76.93 33.55
C GLY A 597 41.88 78.04 33.24
N GLN A 598 42.08 78.81 32.17
CA GLN A 598 41.19 79.88 31.76
C GLN A 598 40.25 79.46 30.63
N VAL A 599 39.07 80.08 30.57
CA VAL A 599 38.18 80.03 29.41
C VAL A 599 38.30 81.37 28.69
N ASN A 600 38.90 81.36 27.49
CA ASN A 600 39.12 82.57 26.70
C ASN A 600 38.03 82.68 25.62
N ILE A 601 37.34 83.82 25.58
CA ILE A 601 36.26 84.08 24.64
C ILE A 601 36.57 85.28 23.76
N SER A 602 36.14 85.22 22.50
CA SER A 602 36.17 86.36 21.59
C SER A 602 35.17 87.44 22.00
N ASP A 603 35.39 88.70 21.58
CA ASP A 603 34.39 89.77 21.70
C ASP A 603 33.02 89.35 21.13
N ALA A 604 32.97 88.69 19.98
CA ALA A 604 31.71 88.22 19.38
C ALA A 604 30.91 87.30 20.31
N THR A 605 31.57 86.43 21.08
CA THR A 605 30.91 85.59 22.11
C THR A 605 30.55 86.43 23.33
N TYR A 606 31.45 87.31 23.79
CA TYR A 606 31.20 88.21 24.93
C TYR A 606 29.94 89.06 24.72
N GLN A 607 29.76 89.69 23.55
CA GLN A 607 28.57 90.51 23.27
C GLN A 607 27.24 89.74 23.38
N LEU A 608 27.25 88.41 23.24
CA LEU A 608 26.06 87.55 23.34
C LEU A 608 25.72 87.15 24.79
N ILE A 609 26.65 87.29 25.74
CA ILE A 609 26.51 86.75 27.11
C ILE A 609 26.90 87.73 28.24
N LYS A 610 27.44 88.91 27.90
CA LYS A 610 27.94 89.93 28.84
C LYS A 610 26.93 90.37 29.91
N ASP A 611 25.64 90.29 29.59
CA ASP A 611 24.55 90.74 30.46
C ASP A 611 24.11 89.64 31.46
N ASN A 612 24.77 88.48 31.48
CA ASN A 612 24.49 87.41 32.43
C ASN A 612 25.16 87.68 33.80
N PRO A 613 24.39 87.80 34.91
CA PRO A 613 24.94 88.13 36.22
C PRO A 613 25.75 87.01 36.89
N GLN A 614 25.73 85.78 36.36
CA GLN A 614 26.51 84.64 36.88
C GLN A 614 27.95 84.62 36.35
N LEU A 615 28.29 85.45 35.36
CA LEU A 615 29.58 85.46 34.70
C LEU A 615 30.37 86.72 35.01
N VAL A 616 31.67 86.55 35.28
CA VAL A 616 32.65 87.63 35.46
C VAL A 616 33.62 87.62 34.29
N PHE A 617 33.82 88.78 33.67
CA PHE A 617 34.64 88.93 32.46
C PHE A 617 35.88 89.79 32.74
N THR A 618 37.07 89.24 32.47
CA THR A 618 38.33 89.98 32.52
C THR A 618 38.79 90.29 31.11
N TYR A 619 38.74 91.57 30.71
CA TYR A 619 39.20 92.01 29.39
C TYR A 619 40.73 91.91 29.28
N ARG A 620 41.22 91.24 28.22
CA ARG A 620 42.64 90.97 27.99
C ARG A 620 43.31 91.98 27.05
N GLY A 621 42.58 93.01 26.62
CA GLY A 621 43.04 93.88 25.54
C GLY A 621 42.89 93.23 24.17
N LYS A 622 43.58 93.82 23.19
CA LYS A 622 43.72 93.26 21.84
C LYS A 622 44.91 92.30 21.80
N VAL A 623 44.64 91.01 21.59
CA VAL A 623 45.65 89.95 21.53
C VAL A 623 45.92 89.59 20.07
N GLN A 624 47.19 89.51 19.68
CA GLN A 624 47.60 89.18 18.32
C GLN A 624 47.33 87.69 18.01
N ALA A 625 46.28 87.42 17.25
CA ALA A 625 45.88 86.08 16.82
C ALA A 625 46.48 85.73 15.43
N LYS A 626 47.09 84.54 15.32
CA LYS A 626 47.81 84.09 14.10
C LYS A 626 46.89 84.05 12.88
N GLY A 627 47.15 84.92 11.92
CA GLY A 627 46.36 85.06 10.68
C GLY A 627 45.04 85.82 10.83
N LYS A 628 44.81 86.45 12.00
CA LYS A 628 43.62 87.27 12.30
C LYS A 628 43.97 88.72 12.64
N GLY A 629 45.21 88.96 13.09
CA GLY A 629 45.61 90.27 13.62
C GLY A 629 45.18 90.43 15.07
N GLU A 630 45.10 91.68 15.51
CA GLU A 630 44.69 92.04 16.87
C GLU A 630 43.19 91.82 17.10
N MET A 631 42.83 90.90 18.00
CA MET A 631 41.45 90.59 18.37
C MET A 631 41.18 90.91 19.85
N PRO A 632 40.06 91.56 20.20
CA PRO A 632 39.68 91.72 21.60
C PRO A 632 39.26 90.36 22.19
N MET A 633 39.83 90.03 23.36
CA MET A 633 39.58 88.77 24.06
C MET A 633 39.23 89.01 25.54
N TYR A 634 38.47 88.09 26.12
CA TYR A 634 38.04 88.12 27.51
C TYR A 634 38.30 86.75 28.15
N PHE A 635 38.79 86.72 29.39
CA PHE A 635 38.61 85.53 30.23
C PHE A 635 37.23 85.59 30.89
N VAL A 636 36.59 84.43 31.03
CA VAL A 636 35.30 84.29 31.71
C VAL A 636 35.37 83.26 32.83
N THR A 637 34.82 83.62 33.98
CA THR A 637 34.67 82.74 35.15
C THR A 637 33.25 82.89 35.72
N LEU A 638 32.86 82.00 36.62
CA LEU A 638 31.67 82.23 37.44
C LEU A 638 31.90 83.39 38.42
N ALA A 639 30.82 84.06 38.80
CA ALA A 639 30.78 84.91 39.98
C ALA A 639 31.00 84.07 41.25
N ALA A 640 31.73 84.64 42.22
CA ALA A 640 32.11 83.99 43.48
C ALA A 640 31.04 84.14 44.58
#